data_AF-A0A8H7FXH0-F1
#
_entry.id   AF-A0A8H7FXH0-F1
#
_cell.length_a   1.000
_cell.length_b   1.000
_cell.length_c   1.000
_cell.angle_alpha   90.00
_cell.angle_beta   90.00
_cell.angle_gamma   90.00
#
_symmetry.space_group_name_H-M   'P 1'
#
loop_
_entity.id
_entity.type
_entity.pdbx_description
1 polymer ?
#
loop_
_entity_poly.entity_id
_entity_poly.type
_entity_poly.pdbx_seq_one_letter_code
_entity_poly.pdbx_strand_id
1 'polypeptide(L)'
;MPSLLTLLAAFGSLYFVHAANPISSVTPAQWAALNTSVSGRLYLGYPWARPCYSFYNGSAQTPDSTACAANTNWGGCQRTGQGCVLDYTIPQNPLVYAPPANCYQGSVAPYYVDVHNYTDLQAVFMFANSTRVSIYIKNSGHDYKGRSSAPNALGVWTPNLQGITYAPSFTPDSCIAGSNYTEGGVTFGAGTGFLQLYQFADANNITVAGGSSPTVGAGGGWITGAGHSAISNTLGLGVDNALQIRAVTPNGEYVTANHCQNQDLFFALRGGGGSTFGIITEVTTRANPRLTLQVSYIRYISLDLATIEKFLAIVINSTATWADEGWGGYIEPGAMTTQASGFVLMTPKLNLAEAQASMAQITSFAADLLSLNIGIDHSVTTENSYYSAYQNFLVPNEEIVGLGTAISSCLIPRSNFLGTANQTQLLDALLNVVKTVTYPFATLNPALLSYGAPIQFLVTTPANYPGDGTSSVTPAWRSALWHVFINSAFENEASASEIAAAFKRSNTAANFLRAITPGSGAYQACPPFHPHSLQTTEYTDYACLIERGRNLRARLHRLLLGRGKLRAVERAEGAVRPVWVATVLELHWVERERPACSYLAMSWNQDPYQPNYQQDPYQNQQPQPHHHHQHQHHGQPGQVPSQQGQYQQPSQPQQYQEAPTQRKKALLIGINYTGTENALLGCHDDVRNMTRFLVSKGYPTDEKSMVTLTDDRQGHYSPTGHNILGAMDWLVSEPNTTCFLHYSGHGSQVKDPDGDRDSGFDDTIVPLDFEANGQLDSDTLHRHLVSRLAPSSSLFVVFDCCHSGSAIELPFVYRSDADGNVSLVDNVRQGMHLLTAARSLLQGGFSMAKAQDAQQLLAGAHTFFHSLKHRGDAREEGLGEEHFMEDWNTENKNVCMYSGCRDDQTASDASIAGEHVGAMSWAFLQTMQQNSSQSYIEVLQNTRGLLKGRYKQIPQLSVGRKIDLHQPLII
;
A
#
# COMPACT_ATOMS: atom_id res chain seq x y z
N MET A 1 18.03 51.77 23.47
CA MET A 1 16.67 52.21 23.09
C MET A 1 16.02 51.12 22.23
N PRO A 2 15.30 50.15 22.81
CA PRO A 2 14.60 49.11 22.08
C PRO A 2 13.08 49.33 22.19
N SER A 3 12.45 50.09 21.29
CA SER A 3 11.00 50.30 21.37
C SER A 3 10.36 50.91 20.11
N LEU A 4 10.68 50.43 18.90
CA LEU A 4 9.90 50.81 17.71
C LEU A 4 9.69 49.70 16.66
N LEU A 5 10.50 48.62 16.66
CA LEU A 5 10.37 47.51 15.70
C LEU A 5 9.35 46.43 16.11
N THR A 6 8.91 46.41 17.37
CA THR A 6 7.89 45.47 17.87
C THR A 6 6.45 45.97 17.70
N LEU A 7 6.22 47.24 17.34
CA LEU A 7 4.86 47.80 17.21
C LEU A 7 4.27 47.72 15.79
N LEU A 8 5.08 47.51 14.74
CA LEU A 8 4.59 47.38 13.37
C LEU A 8 4.08 45.97 13.01
N ALA A 9 4.26 44.98 13.90
CA ALA A 9 3.68 43.65 13.75
C ALA A 9 2.21 43.56 14.24
N ALA A 10 1.65 44.62 14.84
CA ALA A 10 0.33 44.61 15.48
C ALA A 10 -0.80 45.28 14.68
N PHE A 11 -0.51 45.94 13.55
CA PHE A 11 -1.54 46.39 12.60
C PHE A 11 -1.59 45.45 11.41
N GLY A 12 -1.96 44.19 11.68
CA GLY A 12 -2.50 43.30 10.68
C GLY A 12 -3.73 43.97 10.09
N SER A 13 -3.58 44.57 8.90
CA SER A 13 -4.70 45.01 8.11
C SER A 13 -5.63 43.80 7.95
N LEU A 14 -6.84 43.91 8.51
CA LEU A 14 -7.98 43.05 8.25
C LEU A 14 -8.32 43.13 6.75
N TYR A 15 -7.47 42.55 5.90
CA TYR A 15 -7.84 42.23 4.55
C TYR A 15 -8.72 41.00 4.65
N PHE A 16 -10.02 41.20 4.48
CA PHE A 16 -10.96 40.13 4.20
C PHE A 16 -10.41 39.31 3.02
N VAL A 17 -9.80 38.16 3.34
CA VAL A 17 -9.56 37.06 2.42
C VAL A 17 -10.96 36.65 1.94
N HIS A 18 -11.38 37.17 0.78
CA HIS A 18 -12.64 36.74 0.18
C HIS A 18 -12.42 35.30 -0.29
N ALA A 19 -13.17 34.35 0.27
CA ALA A 19 -13.14 32.96 -0.14
C ALA A 19 -13.37 32.82 -1.65
N ALA A 20 -12.73 31.84 -2.28
CA ALA A 20 -12.98 31.49 -3.67
C ALA A 20 -14.47 31.19 -3.88
N ASN A 21 -15.00 31.63 -5.01
CA ASN A 21 -16.38 31.34 -5.37
C ASN A 21 -16.50 29.84 -5.70
N PRO A 22 -17.61 29.19 -5.32
CA PRO A 22 -17.82 27.81 -5.71
C PRO A 22 -17.99 27.71 -7.22
N ILE A 23 -17.50 26.62 -7.82
CA ILE A 23 -17.63 26.37 -9.26
C ILE A 23 -19.09 26.29 -9.72
N SER A 24 -20.01 25.95 -8.81
CA SER A 24 -21.46 26.00 -9.02
C SER A 24 -22.02 27.41 -9.21
N SER A 25 -21.26 28.46 -8.88
CA SER A 25 -21.65 29.86 -9.14
C SER A 25 -21.42 30.31 -10.59
N VAL A 26 -20.69 29.53 -11.39
CA VAL A 26 -20.42 29.88 -12.79
C VAL A 26 -21.68 29.66 -13.63
N THR A 27 -22.08 30.70 -14.35
CA THR A 27 -23.25 30.67 -15.22
C THR A 27 -22.98 29.91 -16.53
N PRO A 28 -24.02 29.34 -17.17
CA PRO A 28 -23.88 28.71 -18.49
C PRO A 28 -23.24 29.61 -19.56
N ALA A 29 -23.52 30.92 -19.52
CA ALA A 29 -22.93 31.89 -20.43
C ALA A 29 -21.43 32.06 -20.21
N GLN A 30 -20.97 32.05 -18.95
CA GLN A 30 -19.54 32.09 -18.62
C GLN A 30 -18.83 30.80 -19.05
N TRP A 31 -19.46 29.63 -18.90
CA TRP A 31 -18.92 28.37 -19.44
C TRP A 31 -18.83 28.38 -20.95
N ALA A 32 -19.88 28.84 -21.66
CA ALA A 32 -19.87 28.95 -23.11
C ALA A 32 -18.79 29.92 -23.62
N ALA A 33 -18.58 31.04 -22.90
CA ALA A 33 -17.52 32.01 -23.23
C ALA A 33 -16.12 31.42 -23.04
N LEU A 34 -15.88 30.69 -21.94
CA LEU A 34 -14.61 29.96 -21.75
C LEU A 34 -14.43 28.93 -22.85
N ASN A 35 -15.43 28.09 -23.11
CA ASN A 35 -15.36 27.04 -24.13
C ASN A 35 -15.03 27.62 -25.51
N THR A 36 -15.65 28.73 -25.89
CA THR A 36 -15.34 29.44 -27.14
C THR A 36 -13.89 29.93 -27.15
N SER A 37 -13.42 30.51 -26.04
CA SER A 37 -12.06 31.04 -25.90
C SER A 37 -10.99 29.96 -25.99
N VAL A 38 -11.30 28.73 -25.56
CA VAL A 38 -10.41 27.55 -25.68
C VAL A 38 -10.77 26.67 -26.89
N SER A 39 -11.48 27.22 -27.88
CA SER A 39 -11.82 26.55 -29.14
C SER A 39 -12.51 25.18 -28.98
N GLY A 40 -13.44 25.07 -28.02
CA GLY A 40 -14.19 23.83 -27.79
C GLY A 40 -13.54 22.84 -26.80
N ARG A 41 -12.36 23.17 -26.26
CA ARG A 41 -11.57 22.29 -25.38
C ARG A 41 -11.94 22.35 -23.88
N LEU A 42 -13.17 22.77 -23.54
CA LEU A 42 -13.72 22.67 -22.19
C LEU A 42 -14.56 21.40 -22.07
N TYR A 43 -14.20 20.53 -21.12
CA TYR A 43 -14.82 19.22 -20.94
C TYR A 43 -15.35 19.03 -19.52
N LEU A 44 -16.27 18.07 -19.37
CA LEU A 44 -16.72 17.59 -18.06
C LEU A 44 -15.69 16.59 -17.51
N GLY A 45 -15.34 16.76 -16.24
CA GLY A 45 -14.42 15.86 -15.54
C GLY A 45 -15.15 14.91 -14.61
N TYR A 46 -14.88 13.61 -14.74
CA TYR A 46 -15.45 12.56 -13.91
C TYR A 46 -14.35 11.70 -13.29
N PRO A 47 -14.57 11.13 -12.09
CA PRO A 47 -13.71 10.07 -11.58
C PRO A 47 -13.63 8.90 -12.57
N TRP A 48 -12.43 8.36 -12.77
CA TRP A 48 -12.20 7.29 -13.74
C TRP A 48 -13.01 6.03 -13.41
N ALA A 49 -13.05 5.64 -12.14
CA ALA A 49 -13.81 4.47 -11.70
C ALA A 49 -15.34 4.70 -11.68
N ARG A 50 -15.85 5.87 -12.08
CA ARG A 50 -17.30 6.15 -12.08
C ARG A 50 -18.12 5.06 -12.80
N PRO A 51 -17.74 4.54 -13.98
CA PRO A 51 -18.49 3.50 -14.67
C PRO A 51 -18.60 2.19 -13.87
N CYS A 52 -17.78 2.01 -12.83
CA CYS A 52 -17.77 0.80 -12.01
C CYS A 52 -18.79 0.80 -10.88
N TYR A 53 -19.51 1.89 -10.69
CA TYR A 53 -20.42 2.03 -9.56
C TYR A 53 -21.87 2.08 -10.02
N SER A 54 -22.75 1.40 -9.28
CA SER A 54 -24.20 1.52 -9.47
C SER A 54 -24.77 2.87 -9.05
N PHE A 55 -24.02 3.66 -8.25
CA PHE A 55 -24.40 5.01 -7.83
C PHE A 55 -23.25 6.00 -8.04
N TYR A 56 -23.59 7.19 -8.52
CA TYR A 56 -22.68 8.32 -8.61
C TYR A 56 -23.33 9.58 -8.02
N ASN A 57 -22.69 10.17 -7.00
CA ASN A 57 -23.23 11.26 -6.19
C ASN A 57 -24.67 10.98 -5.70
N GLY A 58 -24.96 9.71 -5.36
CA GLY A 58 -26.28 9.27 -4.89
C GLY A 58 -27.32 9.06 -5.99
N SER A 59 -26.98 9.31 -7.25
CA SER A 59 -27.84 9.01 -8.40
C SER A 59 -27.51 7.63 -8.96
N ALA A 60 -28.55 6.82 -9.22
CA ALA A 60 -28.37 5.51 -9.83
C ALA A 60 -27.82 5.65 -11.27
N GLN A 61 -26.92 4.77 -11.65
CA GLN A 61 -26.39 4.62 -13.01
C GLN A 61 -26.14 3.13 -13.28
N THR A 62 -26.07 2.73 -14.55
CA THR A 62 -25.76 1.36 -14.93
C THR A 62 -24.25 1.15 -14.96
N PRO A 63 -23.68 0.18 -14.21
CA PRO A 63 -22.27 -0.12 -14.30
C PRO A 63 -21.86 -0.64 -15.68
N ASP A 64 -20.66 -0.26 -16.12
CA ASP A 64 -20.02 -0.73 -17.35
C ASP A 64 -18.74 -1.47 -17.01
N SER A 65 -18.81 -2.80 -16.97
CA SER A 65 -17.69 -3.67 -16.64
C SER A 65 -16.55 -3.62 -17.66
N THR A 66 -16.81 -3.18 -18.90
CA THR A 66 -15.77 -3.02 -19.93
C THR A 66 -14.92 -1.78 -19.63
N ALA A 67 -15.56 -0.69 -19.22
CA ALA A 67 -14.88 0.54 -18.79
C ALA A 67 -14.09 0.38 -17.48
N CYS A 68 -14.36 -0.68 -16.70
CA CYS A 68 -13.72 -0.97 -15.41
C CYS A 68 -12.42 -1.75 -15.47
N ALA A 69 -12.09 -2.35 -16.62
CA ALA A 69 -10.89 -3.18 -16.77
C ALA A 69 -9.57 -2.36 -16.84
N ALA A 70 -9.63 -1.03 -16.77
CA ALA A 70 -8.49 -0.16 -16.92
C ALA A 70 -7.83 0.20 -15.58
N ASN A 71 -6.57 -0.23 -15.44
CA ASN A 71 -5.73 -0.09 -14.26
C ASN A 71 -5.38 1.38 -13.96
N THR A 72 -6.21 2.11 -13.22
CA THR A 72 -5.77 3.39 -12.67
C THR A 72 -6.51 3.75 -11.37
N ASN A 73 -5.79 3.85 -10.24
CA ASN A 73 -6.39 4.19 -8.94
C ASN A 73 -6.39 5.70 -8.65
N TRP A 74 -6.93 6.48 -9.59
CA TRP A 74 -6.97 7.95 -9.47
C TRP A 74 -7.95 8.47 -8.41
N GLY A 75 -8.80 7.59 -7.87
CA GLY A 75 -9.99 7.95 -7.11
C GLY A 75 -9.85 7.98 -5.59
N GLY A 76 -8.71 7.58 -5.02
CA GLY A 76 -8.57 7.41 -3.56
C GLY A 76 -8.23 8.67 -2.76
N CYS A 77 -7.56 9.67 -3.35
CA CYS A 77 -7.11 10.85 -2.60
C CYS A 77 -8.16 11.95 -2.55
N GLN A 78 -8.95 11.93 -1.49
CA GLN A 78 -10.14 12.74 -1.41
C GLN A 78 -10.09 13.65 -0.20
N ARG A 79 -9.89 14.95 -0.44
CA ARG A 79 -9.88 15.97 0.61
C ARG A 79 -11.15 15.94 1.46
N THR A 80 -12.27 15.54 0.86
CA THR A 80 -13.59 15.50 1.50
C THR A 80 -13.91 14.15 2.15
N GLY A 81 -13.03 13.14 2.03
CA GLY A 81 -13.32 11.76 2.43
C GLY A 81 -14.37 11.05 1.56
N GLN A 82 -14.86 11.71 0.51
CA GLN A 82 -15.77 11.14 -0.48
C GLN A 82 -14.96 10.65 -1.68
N GLY A 83 -14.99 9.36 -1.99
CA GLY A 83 -14.17 8.78 -3.04
C GLY A 83 -14.92 8.00 -4.09
N CYS A 84 -14.14 7.59 -5.08
CA CYS A 84 -14.54 6.73 -6.18
C CYS A 84 -13.35 5.83 -6.49
N VAL A 85 -12.95 5.06 -5.47
CA VAL A 85 -11.73 4.25 -5.47
C VAL A 85 -12.05 2.89 -6.04
N LEU A 86 -11.10 2.25 -6.71
CA LEU A 86 -11.29 0.88 -7.17
C LEU A 86 -10.00 0.13 -6.89
N ASP A 87 -10.08 -0.97 -6.15
CA ASP A 87 -9.01 -1.96 -6.18
C ASP A 87 -8.89 -2.53 -7.60
N TYR A 88 -7.86 -2.08 -8.31
CA TYR A 88 -7.59 -2.49 -9.68
C TYR A 88 -7.09 -3.95 -9.77
N THR A 89 -6.68 -4.55 -8.65
CA THR A 89 -6.27 -5.96 -8.60
C THR A 89 -7.48 -6.90 -8.57
N ILE A 90 -8.64 -6.37 -8.15
CA ILE A 90 -9.93 -7.08 -8.17
C ILE A 90 -10.98 -6.21 -8.87
N PRO A 91 -10.79 -5.88 -10.17
CA PRO A 91 -11.63 -4.90 -10.84
C PRO A 91 -13.06 -5.40 -11.03
N GLN A 92 -13.40 -6.66 -10.75
CA GLN A 92 -14.77 -7.19 -10.80
C GLN A 92 -15.41 -7.38 -9.42
N ASN A 93 -14.83 -6.86 -8.33
CA ASN A 93 -15.34 -7.05 -6.96
C ASN A 93 -16.81 -6.58 -6.84
N PRO A 94 -17.79 -7.51 -6.70
CA PRO A 94 -19.22 -7.19 -6.71
C PRO A 94 -19.65 -6.24 -5.58
N LEU A 95 -18.85 -6.13 -4.51
CA LEU A 95 -19.10 -5.20 -3.38
C LEU A 95 -18.92 -3.73 -3.78
N VAL A 96 -18.17 -3.45 -4.85
CA VAL A 96 -18.03 -2.11 -5.45
C VAL A 96 -19.17 -1.82 -6.43
N TYR A 97 -19.77 -2.87 -7.01
CA TYR A 97 -20.85 -2.80 -8.00
C TYR A 97 -22.26 -2.86 -7.39
N ALA A 98 -22.43 -3.34 -6.16
CA ALA A 98 -23.72 -3.49 -5.50
C ALA A 98 -23.95 -2.43 -4.40
N PRO A 99 -25.20 -2.00 -4.15
CA PRO A 99 -25.52 -1.13 -3.01
C PRO A 99 -24.96 -1.72 -1.70
N PRO A 100 -24.38 -0.91 -0.79
CA PRO A 100 -24.51 0.55 -0.68
C PRO A 100 -23.37 1.38 -1.31
N ALA A 101 -22.48 0.79 -2.11
CA ALA A 101 -21.32 1.51 -2.67
C ALA A 101 -21.74 2.68 -3.60
N ASN A 102 -21.12 3.85 -3.41
CA ASN A 102 -21.44 5.07 -4.15
C ASN A 102 -20.14 5.82 -4.51
N CYS A 103 -19.96 6.08 -5.80
CA CYS A 103 -18.86 6.88 -6.31
C CYS A 103 -19.18 8.37 -6.13
N TYR A 104 -18.25 9.14 -5.59
CA TYR A 104 -18.40 10.60 -5.48
C TYR A 104 -17.39 11.34 -6.36
N GLN A 105 -17.73 12.56 -6.76
CA GLN A 105 -16.83 13.43 -7.53
C GLN A 105 -15.49 13.67 -6.81
N GLY A 106 -15.55 13.90 -5.50
CA GLY A 106 -14.36 14.13 -4.69
C GLY A 106 -13.53 15.34 -5.15
N SER A 107 -12.22 15.16 -5.29
CA SER A 107 -11.21 16.14 -5.68
C SER A 107 -11.01 16.22 -7.20
N VAL A 108 -11.72 15.41 -8.00
CA VAL A 108 -11.69 15.53 -9.46
C VAL A 108 -12.47 16.78 -9.84
N ALA A 109 -11.89 17.70 -10.63
CA ALA A 109 -12.66 18.86 -11.08
C ALA A 109 -13.85 18.44 -11.92
N PRO A 110 -15.04 19.03 -11.73
CA PRO A 110 -16.22 18.75 -12.56
C PRO A 110 -16.07 19.30 -13.98
N TYR A 111 -15.17 20.25 -14.20
CA TYR A 111 -14.81 20.78 -15.51
C TYR A 111 -13.29 20.87 -15.64
N TYR A 112 -12.76 20.61 -16.84
CA TYR A 112 -11.36 20.86 -17.14
C TYR A 112 -11.17 21.43 -18.54
N VAL A 113 -10.11 22.22 -18.71
CA VAL A 113 -9.63 22.67 -20.02
C VAL A 113 -8.49 21.76 -20.45
N ASP A 114 -8.63 21.17 -21.65
CA ASP A 114 -7.53 20.49 -22.34
C ASP A 114 -6.64 21.53 -23.01
N VAL A 115 -5.44 21.74 -22.47
CA VAL A 115 -4.55 22.83 -22.88
C VAL A 115 -3.62 22.35 -23.99
N HIS A 116 -3.70 23.00 -25.15
CA HIS A 116 -2.85 22.68 -26.31
C HIS A 116 -1.84 23.78 -26.62
N ASN A 117 -2.03 24.99 -26.07
CA ASN A 117 -1.11 26.12 -26.27
C ASN A 117 -1.25 27.17 -25.15
N TYR A 118 -0.39 28.19 -25.18
CA TYR A 118 -0.39 29.23 -24.15
C TYR A 118 -1.65 30.11 -24.14
N THR A 119 -2.36 30.26 -25.27
CA THR A 119 -3.58 31.09 -25.32
C THR A 119 -4.75 30.46 -24.56
N ASP A 120 -4.81 29.13 -24.50
CA ASP A 120 -5.77 28.41 -23.66
C ASP A 120 -5.55 28.76 -22.18
N LEU A 121 -4.28 28.81 -21.74
CA LEU A 121 -3.93 29.20 -20.37
C LEU A 121 -4.27 30.66 -20.07
N GLN A 122 -4.10 31.56 -21.04
CA GLN A 122 -4.53 32.95 -20.90
C GLN A 122 -6.05 33.04 -20.71
N ALA A 123 -6.82 32.27 -21.49
CA ALA A 123 -8.28 32.18 -21.34
C ALA A 123 -8.68 31.63 -19.96
N VAL A 124 -7.99 30.59 -19.48
CA VAL A 124 -8.18 30.03 -18.14
C VAL A 124 -7.94 31.08 -17.05
N PHE A 125 -6.82 31.80 -17.10
CA PHE A 125 -6.52 32.83 -16.09
C PHE A 125 -7.52 33.99 -16.13
N MET A 126 -7.92 34.44 -17.33
CA MET A 126 -8.98 35.45 -17.48
C MET A 126 -10.30 34.97 -16.87
N PHE A 127 -10.69 33.73 -17.14
CA PHE A 127 -11.88 33.13 -16.58
C PHE A 127 -11.81 33.03 -15.04
N ALA A 128 -10.71 32.51 -14.49
CA ALA A 128 -10.53 32.39 -13.05
C ALA A 128 -10.58 33.77 -12.35
N ASN A 129 -9.98 34.79 -12.97
CA ASN A 129 -10.01 36.16 -12.45
C ASN A 129 -11.43 36.75 -12.45
N SER A 130 -12.18 36.55 -13.53
CA SER A 130 -13.54 37.09 -13.67
C SER A 130 -14.57 36.39 -12.77
N THR A 131 -14.44 35.08 -12.57
CA THR A 131 -15.39 34.26 -11.82
C THR A 131 -15.00 34.08 -10.35
N ARG A 132 -13.71 34.28 -10.02
CA ARG A 132 -13.09 33.95 -8.73
C ARG A 132 -13.16 32.47 -8.35
N VAL A 133 -13.31 31.59 -9.34
CA VAL A 133 -13.19 30.14 -9.16
C VAL A 133 -11.72 29.75 -9.09
N SER A 134 -11.39 28.84 -8.18
CA SER A 134 -10.04 28.28 -8.05
C SER A 134 -9.68 27.40 -9.25
N ILE A 135 -8.40 27.33 -9.57
CA ILE A 135 -7.85 26.39 -10.56
C ILE A 135 -6.89 25.41 -9.89
N TYR A 136 -6.75 24.20 -10.44
CA TYR A 136 -5.59 23.35 -10.20
C TYR A 136 -4.94 23.00 -11.53
N ILE A 137 -3.65 22.71 -11.49
CA ILE A 137 -2.87 22.37 -12.68
C ILE A 137 -2.44 20.92 -12.60
N LYS A 138 -2.70 20.17 -13.68
CA LYS A 138 -2.42 18.75 -13.78
C LYS A 138 -1.70 18.46 -15.08
N ASN A 139 -0.46 18.01 -14.93
CA ASN A 139 0.33 17.42 -16.00
C ASN A 139 0.06 15.91 -16.03
N SER A 140 1.03 15.07 -15.63
CA SER A 140 0.87 13.61 -15.58
C SER A 140 0.06 13.10 -14.39
N GLY A 141 -0.06 13.89 -13.32
CA GLY A 141 -0.73 13.52 -12.06
C GLY A 141 0.08 12.65 -11.09
N HIS A 142 1.39 12.55 -11.30
CA HIS A 142 2.37 11.91 -10.39
C HIS A 142 2.55 12.59 -9.01
N ASP A 143 1.69 13.54 -8.64
CA ASP A 143 1.91 14.33 -7.43
C ASP A 143 1.52 13.60 -6.16
N TYR A 144 2.50 13.30 -5.31
CA TYR A 144 2.30 12.62 -4.03
C TYR A 144 1.58 13.45 -2.95
N LYS A 145 1.32 14.75 -3.18
CA LYS A 145 0.72 15.64 -2.18
C LYS A 145 -0.73 16.01 -2.51
N GLY A 146 -1.27 15.47 -3.61
CA GLY A 146 -2.57 15.86 -4.13
C GLY A 146 -2.62 17.28 -4.71
N ARG A 147 -1.48 17.93 -4.99
CA ARG A 147 -1.41 19.31 -5.55
C ARG A 147 -1.96 19.43 -6.97
N SER A 148 -2.15 18.30 -7.65
CA SER A 148 -2.70 18.23 -9.01
C SER A 148 -4.20 17.88 -9.07
N SER A 149 -4.90 17.99 -7.94
CA SER A 149 -6.35 17.84 -7.83
C SER A 149 -6.91 18.77 -6.76
N ALA A 150 -8.15 19.21 -6.92
CA ALA A 150 -8.85 19.98 -5.89
C ALA A 150 -10.36 19.91 -6.09
N PRO A 151 -11.15 19.75 -5.01
CA PRO A 151 -12.59 19.89 -5.11
C PRO A 151 -12.95 21.34 -5.45
N ASN A 152 -14.09 21.54 -6.11
CA ASN A 152 -14.67 22.87 -6.34
C ASN A 152 -13.74 23.83 -7.11
N ALA A 153 -12.97 23.30 -8.06
CA ALA A 153 -12.02 24.03 -8.90
C ALA A 153 -12.18 23.66 -10.38
N LEU A 154 -11.68 24.54 -11.26
CA LEU A 154 -11.50 24.24 -12.68
C LEU A 154 -10.16 23.51 -12.87
N GLY A 155 -10.20 22.34 -13.51
CA GLY A 155 -8.98 21.60 -13.88
C GLY A 155 -8.27 22.22 -15.08
N VAL A 156 -6.95 22.34 -15.00
CA VAL A 156 -6.10 22.79 -16.11
C VAL A 156 -5.20 21.62 -16.50
N TRP A 157 -5.52 20.96 -17.61
CA TRP A 157 -4.87 19.73 -18.03
C TRP A 157 -3.83 20.02 -19.11
N THR A 158 -2.55 19.79 -18.79
CA THR A 158 -1.42 20.21 -19.63
C THR A 158 -0.63 19.11 -20.36
N PRO A 159 -1.00 17.80 -20.37
CA PRO A 159 -0.16 16.80 -21.03
C PRO A 159 -0.14 16.92 -22.55
N ASN A 160 -1.08 17.66 -23.17
CA ASN A 160 -1.09 17.86 -24.62
C ASN A 160 -0.17 19.00 -25.08
N LEU A 161 0.53 19.67 -24.16
CA LEU A 161 1.67 20.53 -24.48
C LEU A 161 2.87 19.66 -24.81
N GLN A 162 2.90 19.15 -26.04
CA GLN A 162 3.89 18.21 -26.56
C GLN A 162 4.85 18.87 -27.56
N GLY A 163 5.78 18.07 -28.11
CA GLY A 163 6.76 18.49 -29.11
C GLY A 163 8.16 18.50 -28.52
N ILE A 164 9.15 18.06 -29.31
CA ILE A 164 10.55 18.01 -28.91
C ILE A 164 11.42 18.46 -30.10
N THR A 165 12.34 19.38 -29.86
CA THR A 165 13.30 19.86 -30.85
C THR A 165 14.71 19.93 -30.27
N TYR A 166 15.71 19.60 -31.09
CA TYR A 166 17.13 19.67 -30.73
C TYR A 166 17.82 20.81 -31.48
N ALA A 167 18.60 21.60 -30.74
CA ALA A 167 19.49 22.60 -31.28
C ALA A 167 20.93 22.30 -30.78
N PRO A 168 21.87 21.92 -31.68
CA PRO A 168 23.28 21.73 -31.31
C PRO A 168 23.95 22.99 -30.73
N SER A 169 23.42 24.15 -31.08
CA SER A 169 23.79 25.46 -30.53
C SER A 169 22.51 26.25 -30.26
N PHE A 170 22.10 26.27 -29.00
CA PHE A 170 20.98 27.03 -28.47
C PHE A 170 21.50 28.26 -27.76
N THR A 171 20.89 29.42 -28.03
CA THR A 171 21.10 30.64 -27.25
C THR A 171 19.77 31.01 -26.63
N PRO A 172 19.64 31.08 -25.30
CA PRO A 172 18.39 31.47 -24.66
C PRO A 172 17.91 32.85 -25.14
N ASP A 173 16.61 33.02 -25.24
CA ASP A 173 16.00 34.25 -25.76
C ASP A 173 16.47 35.46 -24.95
N SER A 174 16.79 36.57 -25.64
CA SER A 174 17.33 37.80 -25.05
C SER A 174 18.74 37.68 -24.43
N CYS A 175 19.40 36.52 -24.49
CA CYS A 175 20.84 36.44 -24.25
C CYS A 175 21.64 36.88 -25.48
N ILE A 176 22.86 37.36 -25.27
CA ILE A 176 23.76 37.77 -26.36
C ILE A 176 24.30 36.50 -27.05
N ALA A 177 24.21 36.43 -28.38
CA ALA A 177 24.78 35.32 -29.15
C ALA A 177 26.32 35.26 -28.97
N GLY A 178 26.86 34.07 -28.69
CA GLY A 178 28.29 33.90 -28.39
C GLY A 178 28.68 34.28 -26.95
N SER A 179 27.69 34.52 -26.07
CA SER A 179 27.93 34.59 -24.63
C SER A 179 28.19 33.20 -24.04
N ASN A 180 28.56 33.15 -22.75
CA ASN A 180 28.76 31.90 -22.00
C ASN A 180 27.48 31.04 -21.84
N TYR A 181 26.35 31.44 -22.43
CA TYR A 181 25.06 30.73 -22.40
C TYR A 181 24.74 29.97 -23.69
N THR A 182 25.62 30.01 -24.70
CA THR A 182 25.42 29.26 -25.94
C THR A 182 25.95 27.83 -25.78
N GLU A 183 25.04 26.85 -25.81
CA GLU A 183 25.33 25.43 -25.62
C GLU A 183 24.29 24.55 -26.34
N GLY A 184 24.46 23.23 -26.39
CA GLY A 184 23.43 22.35 -26.94
C GLY A 184 22.14 22.37 -26.11
N GLY A 185 20.98 22.45 -26.75
CA GLY A 185 19.68 22.51 -26.07
C GLY A 185 18.64 21.56 -26.67
N VAL A 186 17.85 20.93 -25.80
CA VAL A 186 16.62 20.21 -26.18
C VAL A 186 15.43 20.97 -25.60
N THR A 187 14.57 21.45 -26.49
CA THR A 187 13.32 22.13 -26.15
C THR A 187 12.17 21.14 -26.21
N PHE A 188 11.35 21.07 -25.17
CA PHE A 188 10.20 20.18 -25.12
C PHE A 188 8.99 20.83 -24.44
N GLY A 189 7.80 20.42 -24.86
CA GLY A 189 6.54 20.85 -24.26
C GLY A 189 6.39 20.34 -22.83
N ALA A 190 5.67 21.08 -21.98
CA ALA A 190 5.54 20.76 -20.56
C ALA A 190 4.95 19.35 -20.29
N GLY A 191 4.12 18.85 -21.20
CA GLY A 191 3.46 17.54 -21.15
C GLY A 191 4.32 16.35 -21.57
N THR A 192 5.54 16.57 -22.09
CA THR A 192 6.42 15.50 -22.54
C THR A 192 6.88 14.61 -21.37
N GLY A 193 6.68 13.30 -21.51
CA GLY A 193 7.17 12.29 -20.57
C GLY A 193 8.63 11.90 -20.80
N PHE A 194 9.28 11.33 -19.79
CA PHE A 194 10.71 11.00 -19.87
C PHE A 194 11.06 9.93 -20.90
N LEU A 195 10.21 8.90 -21.09
CA LEU A 195 10.51 7.86 -22.09
C LEU A 195 10.67 8.44 -23.50
N GLN A 196 9.73 9.30 -23.91
CA GLN A 196 9.78 9.97 -25.20
C GLN A 196 11.00 10.90 -25.31
N LEU A 197 11.31 11.62 -24.23
CA LEU A 197 12.46 12.52 -24.19
C LEU A 197 13.80 11.76 -24.29
N TYR A 198 13.94 10.60 -23.65
CA TYR A 198 15.14 9.77 -23.75
C TYR A 198 15.30 9.12 -25.13
N GLN A 199 14.20 8.63 -25.72
CA GLN A 199 14.20 8.12 -27.10
C GLN A 199 14.68 9.18 -28.09
N PHE A 200 14.15 10.40 -27.95
CA PHE A 200 14.57 11.53 -28.77
C PHE A 200 16.05 11.88 -28.56
N ALA A 201 16.52 11.91 -27.30
CA ALA A 201 17.91 12.22 -26.98
C ALA A 201 18.88 11.18 -27.58
N ASP A 202 18.59 9.88 -27.42
CA ASP A 202 19.44 8.82 -27.97
C ASP A 202 19.49 8.84 -29.50
N ALA A 203 18.35 9.06 -30.16
CA ALA A 203 18.28 9.21 -31.61
C ALA A 203 19.10 10.41 -32.15
N ASN A 204 19.36 11.41 -31.30
CA ASN A 204 20.17 12.58 -31.63
C ASN A 204 21.61 12.50 -31.07
N ASN A 205 22.05 11.34 -30.55
CA ASN A 205 23.38 11.14 -29.96
C ASN A 205 23.70 12.13 -28.82
N ILE A 206 22.72 12.42 -27.98
CA ILE A 206 22.84 13.27 -26.81
C ILE A 206 22.29 12.57 -25.57
N THR A 207 22.53 13.15 -24.40
CA THR A 207 21.99 12.70 -23.12
C THR A 207 21.33 13.86 -22.40
N VAL A 208 20.21 13.58 -21.75
CA VAL A 208 19.45 14.53 -20.94
C VAL A 208 19.24 13.94 -19.55
N ALA A 209 19.49 14.74 -18.51
CA ALA A 209 19.20 14.32 -17.14
C ALA A 209 17.68 14.33 -16.92
N GLY A 210 17.16 13.26 -16.30
CA GLY A 210 15.72 13.10 -16.08
C GLY A 210 15.37 12.09 -15.00
N GLY A 211 14.07 11.92 -14.75
CA GLY A 211 13.54 10.98 -13.75
C GLY A 211 13.59 9.51 -14.18
N SER A 212 13.44 8.60 -13.21
CA SER A 212 13.38 7.15 -13.44
C SER A 212 12.06 6.71 -14.06
N SER A 213 10.93 7.31 -13.67
CA SER A 213 9.62 6.87 -14.17
C SER A 213 9.36 7.36 -15.60
N PRO A 214 9.01 6.46 -16.55
CA PRO A 214 8.72 6.79 -17.95
C PRO A 214 7.69 7.92 -18.14
N THR A 215 6.70 7.95 -17.25
CA THR A 215 5.45 8.71 -17.38
C THR A 215 5.43 10.04 -16.63
N VAL A 216 6.49 10.36 -15.87
CA VAL A 216 6.61 11.67 -15.20
C VAL A 216 6.76 12.77 -16.25
N GLY A 217 5.94 13.81 -16.15
CA GLY A 217 6.00 14.97 -17.04
C GLY A 217 7.26 15.81 -16.78
N ALA A 218 8.19 15.81 -17.73
CA ALA A 218 9.52 16.41 -17.59
C ALA A 218 9.45 17.93 -17.33
N GLY A 219 8.47 18.62 -17.92
CA GLY A 219 8.27 20.07 -17.74
C GLY A 219 7.27 20.45 -16.64
N GLY A 220 6.92 19.51 -15.74
CA GLY A 220 5.93 19.70 -14.69
C GLY A 220 6.51 19.83 -13.27
N GLY A 221 5.94 19.05 -12.34
CA GLY A 221 6.34 19.04 -10.93
C GLY A 221 7.80 18.60 -10.70
N TRP A 222 8.36 17.81 -11.61
CA TRP A 222 9.74 17.33 -11.52
C TRP A 222 10.75 18.48 -11.56
N ILE A 223 10.69 19.32 -12.60
CA ILE A 223 11.63 20.45 -12.75
C ILE A 223 11.41 21.52 -11.69
N THR A 224 10.15 21.79 -11.32
CA THR A 224 9.82 22.81 -10.31
C THR A 224 10.18 22.37 -8.90
N GLY A 225 10.28 21.06 -8.62
CA GLY A 225 10.65 20.54 -7.31
C GLY A 225 12.15 20.40 -7.06
N ALA A 226 12.94 20.06 -8.08
CA ALA A 226 14.42 20.06 -8.18
C ALA A 226 14.83 19.24 -9.42
N GLY A 227 14.18 18.09 -9.59
CA GLY A 227 14.41 17.15 -10.67
C GLY A 227 15.67 16.32 -10.44
N HIS A 228 15.58 15.26 -9.63
CA HIS A 228 16.70 14.34 -9.48
C HIS A 228 16.78 13.33 -10.64
N SER A 229 17.97 12.77 -10.86
CA SER A 229 18.27 11.77 -11.90
C SER A 229 19.33 10.77 -11.41
N ALA A 230 19.31 9.55 -11.95
CA ALA A 230 20.38 8.56 -11.72
C ALA A 230 21.78 9.10 -12.03
N ILE A 231 21.87 10.05 -12.96
CA ILE A 231 23.13 10.68 -13.38
C ILE A 231 23.31 12.11 -12.84
N SER A 232 22.50 12.54 -11.87
CA SER A 232 22.59 13.89 -11.28
C SER A 232 23.91 14.15 -10.56
N ASN A 233 24.57 13.11 -10.05
CA ASN A 233 25.91 13.24 -9.48
C ASN A 233 26.91 13.81 -10.52
N THR A 234 26.75 13.46 -11.80
CA THR A 234 27.64 13.93 -12.88
C THR A 234 27.08 15.12 -13.67
N LEU A 235 25.78 15.14 -13.97
CA LEU A 235 25.16 16.16 -14.82
C LEU A 235 24.38 17.23 -14.05
N GLY A 236 24.29 17.14 -12.72
CA GLY A 236 23.48 18.03 -11.91
C GLY A 236 22.00 17.64 -11.88
N LEU A 237 21.22 18.41 -11.13
CA LEU A 237 19.77 18.26 -11.08
C LEU A 237 19.13 18.76 -12.39
N GLY A 238 17.88 18.43 -12.62
CA GLY A 238 17.06 18.96 -13.70
C GLY A 238 17.06 20.48 -13.69
N VAL A 239 16.93 21.09 -12.51
CA VAL A 239 17.07 22.54 -12.37
C VAL A 239 18.42 23.04 -12.87
N ASP A 240 19.51 22.32 -12.67
CA ASP A 240 20.85 22.76 -13.14
C ASP A 240 20.99 22.68 -14.67
N ASN A 241 20.18 21.86 -15.32
CA ASN A 241 20.19 21.66 -16.76
C ASN A 241 19.19 22.58 -17.50
N ALA A 242 18.24 23.20 -16.79
CA ALA A 242 17.30 24.13 -17.41
C ALA A 242 18.02 25.38 -17.92
N LEU A 243 17.92 25.63 -19.23
CA LEU A 243 18.48 26.81 -19.92
C LEU A 243 17.44 27.92 -20.08
N GLN A 244 16.19 27.54 -20.29
CA GLN A 244 15.07 28.45 -20.51
C GLN A 244 13.74 27.76 -20.15
N ILE A 245 12.80 28.51 -19.58
CA ILE A 245 11.44 28.05 -19.31
C ILE A 245 10.46 29.10 -19.85
N ARG A 246 9.45 28.66 -20.61
CA ARG A 246 8.33 29.51 -21.03
C ARG A 246 7.10 29.17 -20.22
N ALA A 247 6.44 30.19 -19.68
CA ALA A 247 5.29 30.00 -18.80
C ALA A 247 4.23 31.08 -19.04
N VAL A 248 2.99 30.78 -18.66
CA VAL A 248 1.93 31.78 -18.52
C VAL A 248 1.78 32.14 -17.04
N THR A 249 1.99 33.41 -16.71
CA THR A 249 1.88 33.93 -15.34
C THR A 249 0.42 34.18 -14.96
N PRO A 250 0.10 34.35 -13.66
CA PRO A 250 -1.29 34.50 -13.20
C PRO A 250 -2.06 35.72 -13.73
N ASN A 251 -1.34 36.72 -14.27
CA ASN A 251 -1.90 37.87 -14.96
C ASN A 251 -2.20 37.59 -16.46
N GLY A 252 -1.94 36.37 -16.94
CA GLY A 252 -2.15 35.96 -18.32
C GLY A 252 -1.02 36.37 -19.28
N GLU A 253 0.16 36.77 -18.79
CA GLU A 253 1.30 37.07 -19.67
C GLU A 253 2.05 35.79 -20.05
N TYR A 254 2.35 35.63 -21.33
CA TYR A 254 3.25 34.58 -21.81
C TYR A 254 4.68 35.07 -21.78
N VAL A 255 5.49 34.52 -20.88
CA VAL A 255 6.84 35.02 -20.57
C VAL A 255 7.90 33.95 -20.79
N THR A 256 9.10 34.42 -21.12
CA THR A 256 10.31 33.59 -21.17
C THR A 256 11.19 33.91 -19.97
N ALA A 257 11.54 32.89 -19.19
CA ALA A 257 12.37 32.99 -18.01
C ALA A 257 13.69 32.25 -18.25
N ASN A 258 14.81 32.95 -18.12
CA ASN A 258 16.16 32.41 -18.28
C ASN A 258 17.18 33.31 -17.55
N HIS A 259 18.48 33.10 -17.80
CA HIS A 259 19.55 33.89 -17.20
C HIS A 259 19.63 35.35 -17.68
N CYS A 260 18.92 35.75 -18.73
CA CYS A 260 19.01 37.09 -19.33
C CYS A 260 17.70 37.90 -19.24
N GLN A 261 16.57 37.24 -19.00
CA GLN A 261 15.26 37.87 -18.80
C GLN A 261 14.41 37.10 -17.79
N ASN A 262 13.60 37.83 -17.01
CA ASN A 262 12.74 37.26 -15.95
C ASN A 262 13.51 36.31 -15.01
N GLN A 263 14.74 36.70 -14.63
CA GLN A 263 15.68 35.89 -13.83
C GLN A 263 15.11 35.49 -12.45
N ASP A 264 14.28 36.34 -11.87
CA ASP A 264 13.57 36.09 -10.61
C ASP A 264 12.52 34.97 -10.76
N LEU A 265 11.75 35.00 -11.85
CA LEU A 265 10.83 33.91 -12.20
C LEU A 265 11.60 32.62 -12.55
N PHE A 266 12.73 32.73 -13.26
CA PHE A 266 13.57 31.60 -13.61
C PHE A 266 14.16 30.91 -12.37
N PHE A 267 14.64 31.70 -11.40
CA PHE A 267 15.07 31.22 -10.09
C PHE A 267 13.94 30.45 -9.39
N ALA A 268 12.73 31.03 -9.32
CA ALA A 268 11.59 30.44 -8.62
C ALA A 268 11.04 29.15 -9.29
N LEU A 269 11.00 29.11 -10.62
CA LEU A 269 10.57 27.92 -11.37
C LEU A 269 11.60 26.78 -11.30
N ARG A 270 12.84 27.06 -10.86
CA ARG A 270 13.92 26.08 -10.70
C ARG A 270 14.10 25.68 -9.24
N GLY A 271 13.10 25.01 -8.65
CA GLY A 271 13.19 24.41 -7.31
C GLY A 271 12.24 24.99 -6.26
N GLY A 272 11.44 26.01 -6.61
CA GLY A 272 10.50 26.68 -5.69
C GLY A 272 9.19 25.92 -5.46
N GLY A 273 8.99 24.81 -6.16
CA GLY A 273 7.88 23.89 -5.98
C GLY A 273 6.60 24.28 -6.72
N GLY A 274 5.96 23.29 -7.36
CA GLY A 274 4.58 23.37 -7.85
C GLY A 274 4.35 24.32 -9.02
N SER A 275 3.08 24.53 -9.39
CA SER A 275 2.66 25.45 -10.45
C SER A 275 2.30 26.85 -9.90
N THR A 276 3.06 27.31 -8.90
CA THR A 276 2.70 28.47 -8.06
C THR A 276 3.11 29.81 -8.68
N PHE A 277 4.17 29.82 -9.47
CA PHE A 277 4.73 31.05 -10.05
C PHE A 277 4.26 31.31 -11.50
N GLY A 278 3.66 30.30 -12.12
CA GLY A 278 3.15 30.31 -13.49
C GLY A 278 2.93 28.88 -13.99
N ILE A 279 2.20 28.74 -15.09
CA ILE A 279 1.98 27.44 -15.74
C ILE A 279 3.02 27.29 -16.84
N ILE A 280 3.95 26.35 -16.65
CA ILE A 280 5.00 26.03 -17.64
C ILE A 280 4.34 25.47 -18.89
N THR A 281 4.80 25.97 -20.04
CA THR A 281 4.38 25.50 -21.37
C THR A 281 5.48 24.73 -22.09
N GLU A 282 6.73 25.13 -21.87
CA GLU A 282 7.90 24.63 -22.58
C GLU A 282 9.14 24.78 -21.69
N VAL A 283 10.04 23.81 -21.76
CA VAL A 283 11.34 23.84 -21.10
C VAL A 283 12.41 23.56 -22.16
N THR A 284 13.49 24.33 -22.13
CA THR A 284 14.73 23.99 -22.83
C THR A 284 15.76 23.53 -21.81
N THR A 285 16.21 22.29 -21.95
CA THR A 285 17.25 21.67 -21.11
C THR A 285 18.55 21.50 -21.88
N ARG A 286 19.68 21.43 -21.19
CA ARG A 286 21.00 21.13 -21.76
C ARG A 286 21.00 19.79 -22.48
N ALA A 287 21.49 19.79 -23.72
CA ALA A 287 21.80 18.60 -24.50
C ALA A 287 23.25 18.17 -24.20
N ASN A 288 23.42 17.24 -23.26
CA ASN A 288 24.75 16.75 -22.89
C ASN A 288 25.27 15.78 -23.98
N PRO A 289 26.60 15.65 -24.16
CA PRO A 289 27.15 14.59 -25.01
C PRO A 289 26.64 13.21 -24.61
N ARG A 290 26.48 12.31 -25.59
CA ARG A 290 26.11 10.90 -25.33
C ARG A 290 27.09 10.28 -24.33
N LEU A 291 26.54 9.72 -23.25
CA LEU A 291 27.32 9.03 -22.22
C LEU A 291 27.40 7.53 -22.49
N THR A 292 28.60 6.97 -22.38
CA THR A 292 28.79 5.54 -22.09
C THR A 292 28.81 5.39 -20.57
N LEU A 293 28.09 4.40 -20.05
CA LEU A 293 27.89 4.21 -18.61
C LEU A 293 28.40 2.83 -18.21
N GLN A 294 29.05 2.75 -17.05
CA GLN A 294 29.16 1.49 -16.33
C GLN A 294 27.95 1.37 -15.43
N VAL A 295 27.28 0.22 -15.46
CA VAL A 295 26.12 -0.08 -14.63
C VAL A 295 26.47 -1.26 -13.74
N SER A 296 26.30 -1.08 -12.44
CA SER A 296 26.36 -2.13 -11.44
C SER A 296 24.95 -2.38 -10.93
N TYR A 297 24.50 -3.62 -10.97
CA TYR A 297 23.23 -3.99 -10.37
C TYR A 297 23.33 -5.28 -9.56
N ILE A 298 22.51 -5.34 -8.53
CA ILE A 298 22.16 -6.56 -7.82
C ILE A 298 20.65 -6.55 -7.68
N ARG A 299 20.02 -7.69 -7.94
CA ARG A 299 18.59 -7.90 -7.83
C ARG A 299 18.31 -9.18 -7.03
N TYR A 300 17.52 -9.06 -5.99
CA TYR A 300 17.00 -10.13 -5.14
C TYR A 300 15.54 -9.82 -4.78
N ILE A 301 14.82 -10.67 -4.05
CA ILE A 301 13.43 -10.39 -3.65
C ILE A 301 13.38 -9.84 -2.22
N SER A 302 13.98 -10.57 -1.28
CA SER A 302 13.93 -10.23 0.14
C SER A 302 15.18 -10.72 0.84
N LEU A 303 15.56 -10.00 1.90
CA LEU A 303 16.64 -10.34 2.81
C LEU A 303 16.12 -10.33 4.25
N ASP A 304 16.70 -11.18 5.10
CA ASP A 304 16.48 -11.10 6.54
C ASP A 304 17.15 -9.85 7.14
N LEU A 305 16.75 -9.47 8.36
CA LEU A 305 17.25 -8.25 9.00
C LEU A 305 18.79 -8.29 9.21
N ALA A 306 19.35 -9.46 9.51
CA ALA A 306 20.79 -9.61 9.73
C ALA A 306 21.59 -9.42 8.44
N THR A 307 21.04 -9.84 7.30
CA THR A 307 21.64 -9.69 5.98
C THR A 307 21.48 -8.26 5.47
N ILE A 308 20.35 -7.61 5.79
CA ILE A 308 20.14 -6.17 5.53
C ILE A 308 21.14 -5.32 6.29
N GLU A 309 21.39 -5.63 7.57
CA GLU A 309 22.40 -4.92 8.36
C GLU A 309 23.78 -4.97 7.69
N LYS A 310 24.19 -6.15 7.20
CA LYS A 310 25.45 -6.31 6.44
C LYS A 310 25.44 -5.52 5.13
N PHE A 311 24.35 -5.60 4.36
CA PHE A 311 24.19 -4.86 3.11
C PHE A 311 24.29 -3.34 3.33
N LEU A 312 23.55 -2.82 4.31
CA LEU A 312 23.57 -1.41 4.68
C LEU A 312 24.95 -0.96 5.14
N ALA A 313 25.65 -1.77 5.94
CA ALA A 313 27.01 -1.45 6.37
C ALA A 313 27.97 -1.30 5.19
N ILE A 314 27.92 -2.20 4.20
CA ILE A 314 28.75 -2.11 2.97
C ILE A 314 28.40 -0.84 2.19
N VAL A 315 27.11 -0.61 1.96
CA VAL A 315 26.61 0.50 1.16
C VAL A 315 26.93 1.85 1.82
N ILE A 316 26.75 1.99 3.14
CA ILE A 316 27.09 3.20 3.91
C ILE A 316 28.61 3.47 3.83
N ASN A 317 29.43 2.44 4.06
CA ASN A 317 30.89 2.60 4.05
C ASN A 317 31.44 2.96 2.68
N SER A 318 30.79 2.53 1.61
CA SER A 318 31.23 2.75 0.23
C SER A 318 30.71 4.06 -0.37
N THR A 319 29.62 4.61 0.16
CA THR A 319 28.86 5.70 -0.48
C THR A 319 29.68 6.98 -0.72
N ALA A 320 30.55 7.38 0.21
CA ALA A 320 31.36 8.59 0.00
C ALA A 320 32.32 8.43 -1.20
N THR A 321 32.96 7.27 -1.31
CA THR A 321 33.82 6.91 -2.43
C THR A 321 33.02 6.81 -3.73
N TRP A 322 31.90 6.08 -3.70
CA TRP A 322 31.02 5.93 -4.85
C TRP A 322 30.50 7.26 -5.37
N ALA A 323 30.18 8.18 -4.45
CA ALA A 323 29.82 9.53 -4.81
C ALA A 323 30.95 10.20 -5.60
N ASP A 324 32.19 10.21 -5.12
CA ASP A 324 33.33 10.83 -5.81
C ASP A 324 33.61 10.21 -7.19
N GLU A 325 33.44 8.89 -7.30
CA GLU A 325 33.53 8.09 -8.52
C GLU A 325 32.33 8.29 -9.49
N GLY A 326 31.37 9.14 -9.15
CA GLY A 326 30.28 9.53 -10.02
C GLY A 326 29.13 8.53 -10.10
N TRP A 327 29.10 7.52 -9.23
CA TRP A 327 27.97 6.60 -9.14
C TRP A 327 26.71 7.33 -8.68
N GLY A 328 25.59 7.01 -9.34
CA GLY A 328 24.27 7.43 -8.93
C GLY A 328 23.21 6.45 -9.41
N GLY A 329 22.01 6.53 -8.84
CA GLY A 329 20.95 5.56 -9.10
C GLY A 329 20.10 5.30 -7.86
N TYR A 330 19.69 4.04 -7.69
CA TYR A 330 18.63 3.66 -6.75
C TYR A 330 19.05 2.42 -5.97
N ILE A 331 18.81 2.43 -4.66
CA ILE A 331 19.08 1.30 -3.75
C ILE A 331 17.82 0.99 -2.96
N GLU A 332 17.44 -0.27 -2.92
CA GLU A 332 16.27 -0.80 -2.22
C GLU A 332 16.71 -2.02 -1.39
N PRO A 333 16.92 -1.87 -0.07
CA PRO A 333 17.47 -2.96 0.74
C PRO A 333 16.59 -4.22 0.88
N GLY A 334 15.29 -4.16 0.52
CA GLY A 334 14.43 -5.33 0.43
C GLY A 334 14.17 -6.07 1.74
N ALA A 335 13.69 -5.36 2.75
CA ALA A 335 13.25 -5.98 4.01
C ALA A 335 11.86 -6.60 3.85
N MET A 336 11.77 -7.93 3.89
CA MET A 336 10.49 -8.66 3.93
C MET A 336 9.51 -8.21 2.83
N THR A 337 9.96 -8.08 1.57
CA THR A 337 9.12 -7.63 0.46
C THR A 337 8.85 -8.76 -0.55
N THR A 338 7.80 -8.64 -1.36
CA THR A 338 7.55 -9.54 -2.51
C THR A 338 8.06 -8.97 -3.83
N GLN A 339 8.53 -7.71 -3.83
CA GLN A 339 9.08 -7.04 -5.00
C GLN A 339 10.58 -7.27 -5.15
N ALA A 340 11.10 -7.03 -6.36
CA ALA A 340 12.53 -7.04 -6.58
C ALA A 340 13.20 -5.87 -5.83
N SER A 341 14.26 -6.19 -5.11
CA SER A 341 15.08 -5.32 -4.29
C SER A 341 16.55 -5.45 -4.70
N GLY A 342 17.40 -4.57 -4.19
CA GLY A 342 18.84 -4.55 -4.44
C GLY A 342 19.32 -3.14 -4.79
N PHE A 343 20.07 -2.98 -5.88
CA PHE A 343 20.36 -1.65 -6.39
C PHE A 343 20.66 -1.68 -7.88
N VAL A 344 20.52 -0.49 -8.49
CA VAL A 344 21.05 -0.16 -9.81
C VAL A 344 21.79 1.16 -9.67
N LEU A 345 23.11 1.12 -9.77
CA LEU A 345 23.97 2.29 -9.78
C LEU A 345 24.69 2.39 -11.11
N MET A 346 24.86 3.60 -11.61
CA MET A 346 25.52 3.88 -12.88
C MET A 346 26.51 5.03 -12.75
N THR A 347 27.62 4.94 -13.47
CA THR A 347 28.63 6.01 -13.55
C THR A 347 29.16 6.16 -14.97
N PRO A 348 29.28 7.40 -15.50
CA PRO A 348 29.99 7.66 -16.74
C PRO A 348 31.49 7.94 -16.52
N LYS A 349 31.98 8.01 -15.27
CA LYS A 349 33.36 8.45 -14.98
C LYS A 349 34.38 7.32 -15.06
N LEU A 350 33.95 6.08 -14.84
CA LEU A 350 34.83 4.91 -14.75
C LEU A 350 34.81 4.11 -16.05
N ASN A 351 35.92 3.43 -16.34
CA ASN A 351 35.90 2.30 -17.28
C ASN A 351 35.42 1.02 -16.59
N LEU A 352 35.19 -0.05 -17.35
CA LEU A 352 34.64 -1.31 -16.81
C LEU A 352 35.51 -1.94 -15.72
N ALA A 353 36.84 -1.94 -15.88
CA ALA A 353 37.75 -2.53 -14.90
C ALA A 353 37.77 -1.74 -13.58
N GLU A 354 37.76 -0.41 -13.68
CA GLU A 354 37.64 0.49 -12.51
C GLU A 354 36.29 0.32 -11.83
N ALA A 355 35.20 0.19 -12.60
CA ALA A 355 33.87 -0.02 -12.06
C ALA A 355 33.75 -1.36 -11.32
N GLN A 356 34.33 -2.43 -11.87
CA GLN A 356 34.39 -3.74 -11.21
C GLN A 356 35.19 -3.68 -9.91
N ALA A 357 36.31 -2.94 -9.89
CA ALA A 357 37.09 -2.74 -8.67
C ALA A 357 36.32 -1.93 -7.61
N SER A 358 35.67 -0.84 -8.02
CA SER A 358 34.82 0.00 -7.15
C SER A 358 33.65 -0.79 -6.53
N MET A 359 33.10 -1.75 -7.28
CA MET A 359 31.96 -2.60 -6.87
C MET A 359 32.39 -3.96 -6.30
N ALA A 360 33.67 -4.16 -5.98
CA ALA A 360 34.17 -5.46 -5.53
C ALA A 360 33.52 -5.95 -4.23
N GLN A 361 33.32 -5.07 -3.24
CA GLN A 361 32.71 -5.45 -1.96
C GLN A 361 31.27 -5.92 -2.13
N ILE A 362 30.52 -5.27 -3.01
CA ILE A 362 29.12 -5.59 -3.22
C ILE A 362 28.95 -6.81 -4.14
N THR A 363 29.88 -7.02 -5.06
CA THR A 363 29.98 -8.28 -5.83
C THR A 363 30.35 -9.46 -4.93
N SER A 364 31.21 -9.26 -3.92
CA SER A 364 31.48 -10.28 -2.92
C SER A 364 30.24 -10.61 -2.09
N PHE A 365 29.47 -9.58 -1.69
CA PHE A 365 28.20 -9.78 -1.00
C PHE A 365 27.20 -10.56 -1.87
N ALA A 366 27.11 -10.28 -3.17
CA ALA A 366 26.32 -11.08 -4.10
C ALA A 366 26.73 -12.57 -4.10
N ALA A 367 28.03 -12.85 -4.12
CA ALA A 367 28.53 -14.22 -4.04
C ALA A 367 28.17 -14.90 -2.70
N ASP A 368 28.21 -14.16 -1.58
CA ASP A 368 27.76 -14.66 -0.28
C ASP A 368 26.27 -14.99 -0.30
N LEU A 369 25.41 -14.16 -0.91
CA LEU A 369 23.98 -14.46 -1.06
C LEU A 369 23.74 -15.74 -1.88
N LEU A 370 24.50 -15.94 -2.96
CA LEU A 370 24.44 -17.19 -3.74
C LEU A 370 24.83 -18.41 -2.90
N SER A 371 25.81 -18.27 -2.01
CA SER A 371 26.22 -19.34 -1.09
C SER A 371 25.14 -19.69 -0.05
N LEU A 372 24.21 -18.76 0.20
CA LEU A 372 23.04 -18.94 1.05
C LEU A 372 21.81 -19.45 0.27
N ASN A 373 21.98 -19.88 -0.98
CA ASN A 373 20.90 -20.28 -1.91
C ASN A 373 19.85 -19.18 -2.17
N ILE A 374 20.20 -17.91 -1.99
CA ILE A 374 19.32 -16.79 -2.35
C ILE A 374 19.47 -16.55 -3.86
N GLY A 375 18.35 -16.66 -4.58
CA GLY A 375 18.31 -16.40 -6.02
C GLY A 375 18.53 -14.92 -6.29
N ILE A 376 19.66 -14.59 -6.92
CA ILE A 376 20.02 -13.22 -7.28
C ILE A 376 20.41 -13.11 -8.74
N ASP A 377 20.23 -11.92 -9.30
CA ASP A 377 20.78 -11.51 -10.57
C ASP A 377 21.72 -10.32 -10.32
N HIS A 378 22.95 -10.37 -10.81
CA HIS A 378 23.91 -9.29 -10.59
C HIS A 378 24.91 -9.19 -11.73
N SER A 379 25.33 -7.96 -12.03
CA SER A 379 26.46 -7.74 -12.94
C SER A 379 27.06 -6.36 -12.77
N VAL A 380 28.27 -6.21 -13.29
CA VAL A 380 28.86 -4.91 -13.62
C VAL A 380 29.15 -4.91 -15.12
N THR A 381 28.47 -4.05 -15.86
CA THR A 381 28.46 -4.06 -17.33
C THR A 381 28.58 -2.65 -17.91
N THR A 382 28.87 -2.57 -19.21
CA THR A 382 28.92 -1.31 -19.96
C THR A 382 27.66 -1.14 -20.81
N GLU A 383 27.07 0.06 -20.73
CA GLU A 383 25.94 0.50 -21.52
C GLU A 383 26.36 1.66 -22.43
N ASN A 384 25.99 1.58 -23.71
CA ASN A 384 26.45 2.52 -24.74
C ASN A 384 25.67 3.85 -24.78
N SER A 385 24.66 3.99 -23.92
CA SER A 385 23.84 5.20 -23.78
C SER A 385 23.13 5.21 -22.44
N TYR A 386 22.70 6.40 -22.01
CA TYR A 386 21.76 6.51 -20.89
C TYR A 386 20.42 5.83 -21.19
N TYR A 387 19.92 5.91 -22.43
CA TYR A 387 18.66 5.26 -22.81
C TYR A 387 18.74 3.73 -22.73
N SER A 388 19.83 3.12 -23.19
CA SER A 388 20.02 1.66 -23.07
C SER A 388 20.13 1.22 -21.61
N ALA A 389 20.89 1.94 -20.78
CA ALA A 389 20.94 1.69 -19.33
C ALA A 389 19.56 1.84 -18.67
N TYR A 390 18.81 2.87 -19.07
CA TYR A 390 17.45 3.14 -18.61
C TYR A 390 16.50 1.98 -18.96
N GLN A 391 16.48 1.54 -20.22
CA GLN A 391 15.63 0.45 -20.67
C GLN A 391 15.99 -0.90 -20.05
N ASN A 392 17.28 -1.18 -19.88
CA ASN A 392 17.75 -2.47 -19.40
C ASN A 392 17.63 -2.62 -17.88
N PHE A 393 17.78 -1.52 -17.13
CA PHE A 393 17.92 -1.59 -15.67
C PHE A 393 16.94 -0.73 -14.87
N LEU A 394 16.35 0.32 -15.45
CA LEU A 394 15.38 1.16 -14.72
C LEU A 394 13.94 0.81 -15.05
N VAL A 395 13.59 0.65 -16.33
CA VAL A 395 12.22 0.27 -16.76
C VAL A 395 11.76 -1.08 -16.20
N PRO A 396 12.58 -2.15 -16.17
CA PRO A 396 12.14 -3.44 -15.64
C PRO A 396 11.95 -3.45 -14.11
N ASN A 397 12.43 -2.42 -13.43
CA ASN A 397 12.32 -2.22 -11.98
C ASN A 397 11.42 -1.01 -11.67
N GLU A 398 10.50 -0.66 -12.57
CA GLU A 398 9.53 0.42 -12.32
C GLU A 398 8.62 0.06 -11.13
N GLU A 399 8.42 1.04 -10.24
CA GLU A 399 7.56 0.89 -9.07
C GLU A 399 6.10 0.63 -9.48
N ILE A 400 5.43 -0.24 -8.72
CA ILE A 400 3.99 -0.47 -8.91
C ILE A 400 3.22 0.81 -8.58
N VAL A 401 2.39 1.25 -9.52
CA VAL A 401 1.56 2.45 -9.37
C VAL A 401 0.10 2.09 -9.05
N GLY A 402 -0.70 3.06 -8.62
CA GLY A 402 -2.11 2.87 -8.24
C GLY A 402 -2.33 2.46 -6.79
N LEU A 403 -1.29 2.55 -5.95
CA LEU A 403 -1.31 2.12 -4.56
C LEU A 403 -1.29 3.29 -3.58
N GLY A 404 -2.04 3.16 -2.49
CA GLY A 404 -2.07 4.13 -1.40
C GLY A 404 -0.77 4.12 -0.61
N THR A 405 -0.04 5.23 -0.62
CA THR A 405 1.25 5.32 0.10
C THR A 405 1.41 6.63 0.87
N ALA A 406 1.85 6.49 2.12
CA ALA A 406 2.26 7.60 2.96
C ALA A 406 3.78 7.71 2.93
N ILE A 407 4.27 8.80 2.36
CA ILE A 407 5.70 9.01 2.10
C ILE A 407 6.25 10.04 3.08
N SER A 408 7.43 9.76 3.63
CA SER A 408 8.30 10.73 4.26
C SER A 408 9.66 10.68 3.59
N SER A 409 10.41 11.77 3.62
CA SER A 409 11.76 11.75 3.09
C SER A 409 12.75 12.61 3.86
N CYS A 410 14.04 12.28 3.69
CA CYS A 410 15.16 13.01 4.30
C CYS A 410 16.37 13.02 3.35
N LEU A 411 17.01 14.18 3.20
CA LEU A 411 18.34 14.26 2.58
C LEU A 411 19.40 13.88 3.62
N ILE A 412 20.37 13.05 3.24
CA ILE A 412 21.45 12.59 4.13
C ILE A 412 22.76 13.26 3.72
N PRO A 413 23.29 14.21 4.53
CA PRO A 413 24.54 14.90 4.28
C PRO A 413 25.74 13.95 4.13
N ARG A 414 26.73 14.35 3.30
CA ARG A 414 28.01 13.66 3.14
C ARG A 414 28.70 13.40 4.48
N SER A 415 28.59 14.30 5.45
CA SER A 415 29.19 14.14 6.78
C SER A 415 28.75 12.87 7.51
N ASN A 416 27.53 12.38 7.26
CA ASN A 416 27.02 11.15 7.89
C ASN A 416 27.72 9.87 7.35
N PHE A 417 28.40 9.96 6.21
CA PHE A 417 29.14 8.86 5.60
C PHE A 417 30.64 8.90 5.93
N LEU A 418 31.09 9.88 6.73
CA LEU A 418 32.49 10.07 7.06
C LEU A 418 32.78 9.69 8.51
N GLY A 419 33.70 8.75 8.69
CA GLY A 419 34.16 8.28 10.00
C GLY A 419 33.22 7.26 10.64
N THR A 420 33.80 6.29 11.36
CA THR A 420 33.09 5.13 11.90
C THR A 420 31.92 5.52 12.81
N ALA A 421 32.08 6.52 13.67
CA ALA A 421 31.02 6.95 14.60
C ALA A 421 29.75 7.42 13.86
N ASN A 422 29.90 8.23 12.82
CA ASN A 422 28.76 8.75 12.04
C ASN A 422 28.12 7.63 11.20
N GLN A 423 28.94 6.76 10.61
CA GLN A 423 28.47 5.61 9.83
C GLN A 423 27.67 4.63 10.70
N THR A 424 28.14 4.32 11.91
CA THR A 424 27.40 3.50 12.89
C THR A 424 26.08 4.16 13.27
N GLN A 425 26.09 5.46 13.57
CA GLN A 425 24.87 6.19 13.90
C GLN A 425 23.84 6.19 12.75
N LEU A 426 24.30 6.31 11.50
CA LEU A 426 23.46 6.21 10.31
C LEU A 426 22.89 4.80 10.13
N LEU A 427 23.70 3.76 10.31
CA LEU A 427 23.26 2.36 10.26
C LEU A 427 22.17 2.09 11.30
N ASP A 428 22.38 2.50 12.55
CA ASP A 428 21.40 2.33 13.63
C ASP A 428 20.08 3.05 13.31
N ALA A 429 20.15 4.28 12.81
CA ALA A 429 18.98 5.04 12.41
C ALA A 429 18.19 4.35 11.28
N LEU A 430 18.88 3.83 10.27
CA LEU A 430 18.26 3.11 9.15
C LEU A 430 17.64 1.79 9.58
N LEU A 431 18.31 1.01 10.45
CA LEU A 431 17.73 -0.22 11.00
C LEU A 431 16.46 0.07 11.83
N ASN A 432 16.43 1.19 12.57
CA ASN A 432 15.22 1.61 13.28
C ASN A 432 14.10 2.05 12.32
N VAL A 433 14.43 2.69 11.20
CA VAL A 433 13.46 2.97 10.13
C VAL A 433 12.91 1.65 9.59
N VAL A 434 13.76 0.71 9.17
CA VAL A 434 13.36 -0.62 8.65
C VAL A 434 12.42 -1.30 9.64
N LYS A 435 12.79 -1.33 10.92
CA LYS A 435 11.97 -1.95 11.97
C LYS A 435 10.59 -1.31 12.10
N THR A 436 10.51 0.01 11.97
CA THR A 436 9.26 0.77 12.16
C THR A 436 8.30 0.64 10.98
N VAL A 437 8.82 0.57 9.75
CA VAL A 437 8.00 0.55 8.52
C VAL A 437 7.91 -0.82 7.84
N THR A 438 8.56 -1.87 8.34
CA THR A 438 8.49 -3.19 7.71
C THR A 438 7.74 -4.22 8.56
N TYR A 439 7.99 -4.28 9.87
CA TYR A 439 7.39 -5.28 10.76
C TYR A 439 5.87 -5.22 10.92
N PRO A 440 5.20 -4.05 10.81
CA PRO A 440 3.74 -4.00 10.79
C PRO A 440 3.12 -4.58 9.51
N PHE A 441 3.88 -4.71 8.42
CA PHE A 441 3.37 -5.17 7.12
C PHE A 441 3.47 -6.68 6.95
N ALA A 442 4.46 -7.30 7.60
CA ALA A 442 4.62 -8.75 7.63
C ALA A 442 3.61 -9.46 8.55
N THR A 443 2.84 -8.72 9.36
CA THR A 443 1.97 -9.31 10.40
C THR A 443 0.51 -8.84 10.37
N LEU A 444 0.12 -7.94 9.45
CA LEU A 444 -1.24 -7.35 9.43
C LEU A 444 -1.99 -7.59 8.10
N ASN A 445 -1.27 -7.68 6.98
CA ASN A 445 -1.81 -8.07 5.67
C ASN A 445 -0.64 -8.37 4.70
N PRO A 446 -0.31 -9.64 4.41
CA PRO A 446 0.75 -10.00 3.47
C PRO A 446 0.55 -9.45 2.05
N ALA A 447 -0.68 -9.15 1.64
CA ALA A 447 -0.94 -8.49 0.35
C ALA A 447 -0.28 -7.10 0.28
N LEU A 448 -0.10 -6.42 1.43
CA LEU A 448 0.61 -5.15 1.53
C LEU A 448 2.13 -5.27 1.28
N LEU A 449 2.71 -6.48 1.32
CA LEU A 449 4.11 -6.72 0.96
C LEU A 449 4.39 -6.52 -0.54
N SER A 450 3.31 -6.46 -1.34
CA SER A 450 3.33 -6.12 -2.76
C SER A 450 3.33 -4.61 -3.02
N TYR A 451 3.37 -3.75 -1.99
CA TYR A 451 3.17 -2.29 -2.11
C TYR A 451 4.48 -1.45 -2.15
N GLY A 452 5.60 -2.06 -2.55
CA GLY A 452 6.88 -1.40 -2.77
C GLY A 452 7.85 -1.55 -1.61
N ALA A 453 9.13 -1.27 -1.86
CA ALA A 453 10.14 -1.30 -0.81
C ALA A 453 9.80 -0.25 0.28
N PRO A 454 9.80 -0.64 1.58
CA PRO A 454 9.45 0.26 2.67
C PRO A 454 10.45 1.43 2.80
N ILE A 455 11.66 1.24 2.26
CA ILE A 455 12.71 2.26 2.21
C ILE A 455 13.42 2.18 0.86
N GLN A 456 13.67 3.34 0.26
CA GLN A 456 14.48 3.48 -0.95
C GLN A 456 15.52 4.58 -0.72
N PHE A 457 16.76 4.36 -1.17
CA PHE A 457 17.81 5.36 -1.20
C PHE A 457 18.00 5.84 -2.63
N LEU A 458 17.64 7.09 -2.87
CA LEU A 458 17.97 7.75 -4.11
C LEU A 458 19.39 8.31 -4.02
N VAL A 459 20.32 7.67 -4.70
CA VAL A 459 21.70 8.15 -4.89
C VAL A 459 21.73 9.10 -6.09
N THR A 460 20.88 10.13 -6.02
CA THR A 460 20.57 11.02 -7.15
C THR A 460 20.82 12.49 -6.82
N THR A 461 21.56 12.76 -5.74
CA THR A 461 21.98 14.11 -5.39
C THR A 461 23.12 14.57 -6.31
N PRO A 462 23.26 15.88 -6.54
CA PRO A 462 24.32 16.44 -7.38
C PRO A 462 25.68 16.52 -6.65
N ALA A 463 26.13 15.41 -6.05
CA ALA A 463 27.25 15.40 -5.12
C ALA A 463 28.58 15.93 -5.69
N ASN A 464 28.84 15.74 -7.00
CA ASN A 464 30.00 16.30 -7.69
C ASN A 464 29.66 17.41 -8.70
N TYR A 465 28.41 17.88 -8.73
CA TYR A 465 28.01 18.93 -9.64
C TYR A 465 27.81 20.24 -8.88
N PRO A 466 28.76 21.19 -8.96
CA PRO A 466 28.58 22.49 -8.33
C PRO A 466 27.47 23.23 -9.07
N GLY A 467 26.35 23.47 -8.37
CA GLY A 467 25.30 24.35 -8.89
C GLY A 467 25.85 25.78 -9.05
N ASP A 468 25.24 26.55 -9.95
CA ASP A 468 25.61 27.95 -10.19
C ASP A 468 25.03 28.93 -9.16
N GLY A 469 24.24 28.43 -8.20
CA GLY A 469 23.56 29.22 -7.18
C GLY A 469 22.39 30.06 -7.69
N THR A 470 21.91 29.81 -8.92
CA THR A 470 20.83 30.57 -9.57
C THR A 470 19.47 29.87 -9.57
N SER A 471 19.41 28.65 -9.03
CA SER A 471 18.18 27.90 -8.78
C SER A 471 17.72 28.08 -7.32
N SER A 472 16.42 28.00 -7.05
CA SER A 472 15.88 28.07 -5.68
C SER A 472 15.81 26.71 -4.96
N VAL A 473 16.51 25.70 -5.45
CA VAL A 473 16.58 24.39 -4.79
C VAL A 473 17.26 24.52 -3.43
N THR A 474 16.73 23.83 -2.41
CA THR A 474 17.31 23.90 -1.07
C THR A 474 18.80 23.52 -1.07
N PRO A 475 19.69 24.32 -0.42
CA PRO A 475 21.12 24.05 -0.38
C PRO A 475 21.49 22.65 0.15
N ALA A 476 20.62 22.03 0.94
CA ALA A 476 20.80 20.68 1.47
C ALA A 476 21.07 19.63 0.37
N TRP A 477 20.52 19.82 -0.85
CA TRP A 477 20.80 18.97 -2.01
C TRP A 477 22.29 18.92 -2.37
N ARG A 478 23.01 20.03 -2.17
CA ARG A 478 24.43 20.14 -2.55
C ARG A 478 25.36 19.48 -1.54
N SER A 479 24.92 19.34 -0.30
CA SER A 479 25.68 18.66 0.75
C SER A 479 25.31 17.19 0.93
N ALA A 480 24.19 16.74 0.38
CA ALA A 480 23.68 15.38 0.55
C ALA A 480 24.28 14.38 -0.44
N LEU A 481 24.42 13.12 -0.02
CA LEU A 481 24.75 11.99 -0.91
C LEU A 481 23.54 11.13 -1.22
N TRP A 482 22.61 11.01 -0.27
CA TRP A 482 21.36 10.28 -0.46
C TRP A 482 20.15 11.18 -0.25
N HIS A 483 19.08 10.83 -0.93
CA HIS A 483 17.72 11.20 -0.57
C HIS A 483 16.96 9.92 -0.22
N VAL A 484 16.63 9.76 1.06
CA VAL A 484 15.97 8.55 1.58
C VAL A 484 14.46 8.74 1.56
N PHE A 485 13.77 7.82 0.90
CA PHE A 485 12.31 7.68 0.89
C PHE A 485 11.89 6.63 1.92
N ILE A 486 10.84 6.95 2.67
CA ILE A 486 10.28 6.09 3.70
C ILE A 486 8.80 5.96 3.40
N ASN A 487 8.42 4.76 3.01
CA ASN A 487 7.07 4.43 2.57
C ASN A 487 6.32 3.71 3.69
N SER A 488 5.05 4.04 3.84
CA SER A 488 4.09 3.25 4.61
C SER A 488 2.85 3.09 3.75
N ALA A 489 2.66 1.90 3.19
CA ALA A 489 1.51 1.59 2.35
C ALA A 489 0.20 1.53 3.18
N PHE A 490 -0.92 1.69 2.47
CA PHE A 490 -2.27 1.43 2.97
C PHE A 490 -3.14 0.97 1.79
N GLU A 491 -4.17 0.17 2.08
CA GLU A 491 -5.11 -0.32 1.08
C GLU A 491 -5.88 0.83 0.41
N ASN A 492 -6.36 0.59 -0.80
CA ASN A 492 -7.02 1.64 -1.57
C ASN A 492 -8.35 2.07 -0.91
N GLU A 493 -9.03 1.11 -0.27
CA GLU A 493 -10.28 1.25 0.47
C GLU A 493 -10.08 1.64 1.94
N ALA A 494 -8.83 1.90 2.37
CA ALA A 494 -8.49 2.21 3.75
C ALA A 494 -9.32 3.38 4.31
N SER A 495 -9.76 3.23 5.55
CA SER A 495 -10.43 4.28 6.31
C SER A 495 -9.50 5.48 6.53
N ALA A 496 -10.08 6.66 6.76
CA ALA A 496 -9.30 7.85 7.06
C ALA A 496 -8.37 7.68 8.29
N SER A 497 -8.73 6.84 9.26
CA SER A 497 -7.90 6.49 10.42
C SER A 497 -6.68 5.63 10.04
N GLU A 498 -6.84 4.66 9.15
CA GLU A 498 -5.74 3.80 8.69
C GLU A 498 -4.75 4.60 7.86
N ILE A 499 -5.24 5.47 6.98
CA ILE A 499 -4.37 6.35 6.20
C ILE A 499 -3.62 7.31 7.13
N ALA A 500 -4.29 7.92 8.11
CA ALA A 500 -3.62 8.77 9.10
C ALA A 500 -2.56 8.01 9.92
N ALA A 501 -2.81 6.73 10.25
CA ALA A 501 -1.85 5.87 10.93
C ALA A 501 -0.62 5.59 10.05
N ALA A 502 -0.79 5.37 8.74
CA ALA A 502 0.31 5.19 7.79
C ALA A 502 1.21 6.45 7.72
N PHE A 503 0.61 7.65 7.61
CA PHE A 503 1.36 8.92 7.66
C PHE A 503 2.11 9.10 8.98
N LYS A 504 1.46 8.79 10.11
CA LYS A 504 2.10 8.84 11.43
C LYS A 504 3.30 7.87 11.52
N ARG A 505 3.16 6.66 10.98
CA ARG A 505 4.21 5.62 10.98
C ARG A 505 5.41 6.05 10.15
N SER A 506 5.20 6.42 8.88
CA SER A 506 6.24 6.92 7.99
C SER A 506 6.98 8.12 8.60
N ASN A 507 6.24 9.06 9.21
CA ASN A 507 6.84 10.22 9.84
C ASN A 507 7.64 9.89 11.11
N THR A 508 7.13 8.97 11.93
CA THR A 508 7.84 8.52 13.13
C THR A 508 9.17 7.88 12.75
N ALA A 509 9.18 7.06 11.70
CA ALA A 509 10.40 6.45 11.18
C ALA A 509 11.38 7.51 10.63
N ALA A 510 10.89 8.53 9.93
CA ALA A 510 11.73 9.62 9.43
C ALA A 510 12.45 10.42 10.53
N ASN A 511 11.92 10.44 11.76
CA ASN A 511 12.56 11.15 12.88
C ASN A 511 13.90 10.53 13.29
N PHE A 512 14.12 9.22 13.09
CA PHE A 512 15.42 8.61 13.33
C PHE A 512 16.51 9.23 12.45
N LEU A 513 16.20 9.53 11.18
CA LEU A 513 17.14 10.18 10.27
C LEU A 513 17.29 11.67 10.59
N ARG A 514 16.17 12.39 10.83
CA ARG A 514 16.21 13.82 11.15
C ARG A 514 17.05 14.14 12.37
N ALA A 515 17.03 13.26 13.38
CA ALA A 515 17.83 13.42 14.61
C ALA A 515 19.33 13.45 14.34
N ILE A 516 19.80 12.82 13.26
CA ILE A 516 21.22 12.68 12.91
C ILE A 516 21.62 13.56 11.73
N THR A 517 20.67 14.29 11.13
CA THR A 517 20.90 15.20 9.99
C THR A 517 20.38 16.63 10.29
N PRO A 518 20.83 17.29 11.36
CA PRO A 518 20.37 18.64 11.69
C PRO A 518 20.72 19.63 10.56
N GLY A 519 19.77 20.49 10.19
CA GLY A 519 19.96 21.45 9.09
C GLY A 519 19.86 20.85 7.69
N SER A 520 19.60 19.54 7.56
CA SER A 520 19.21 18.94 6.29
C SER A 520 17.78 19.35 5.89
N GLY A 521 17.33 18.86 4.73
CA GLY A 521 16.01 19.14 4.19
C GLY A 521 15.27 17.87 3.75
N ALA A 522 14.02 18.07 3.32
CA ALA A 522 13.24 17.08 2.59
C ALA A 522 12.98 17.57 1.16
N TYR A 523 12.71 16.66 0.24
CA TYR A 523 12.42 17.02 -1.14
C TYR A 523 11.01 17.55 -1.29
N GLN A 524 10.83 18.75 -1.85
CA GLN A 524 9.51 19.38 -1.97
C GLN A 524 8.49 18.62 -2.83
N ALA A 525 8.91 17.69 -3.70
CA ALA A 525 7.95 16.84 -4.40
C ALA A 525 7.42 15.68 -3.54
N CYS A 526 8.07 15.37 -2.41
CA CYS A 526 7.69 14.32 -1.46
C CYS A 526 7.38 14.92 -0.06
N PRO A 527 6.56 14.29 0.78
CA PRO A 527 6.14 14.90 2.04
C PRO A 527 7.25 14.86 3.10
N PRO A 528 7.32 15.89 3.95
CA PRO A 528 7.55 15.70 5.38
C PRO A 528 6.20 15.94 6.08
N PHE A 529 5.58 14.90 6.64
CA PHE A 529 4.44 15.14 7.53
C PHE A 529 4.96 15.76 8.83
N HIS A 530 4.71 17.04 9.10
CA HIS A 530 5.10 17.67 10.37
C HIS A 530 3.91 18.45 10.94
N PRO A 531 3.47 18.20 12.20
CA PRO A 531 2.44 19.01 12.85
C PRO A 531 2.91 20.43 13.21
N HIS A 532 4.16 20.79 12.87
CA HIS A 532 4.83 22.06 13.16
C HIS A 532 5.86 22.40 12.07
N SER A 533 5.42 22.52 10.82
CA SER A 533 6.31 22.81 9.66
C SER A 533 7.04 24.17 9.74
N LEU A 534 6.75 25.00 10.75
CA LEU A 534 7.39 26.30 10.96
C LEU A 534 8.75 26.24 11.69
N GLN A 535 9.31 25.08 12.05
CA GLN A 535 10.55 25.02 12.86
C GLN A 535 11.73 24.24 12.27
N THR A 536 11.59 23.56 11.12
CA THR A 536 12.71 22.80 10.52
C THR A 536 13.32 23.57 9.34
N THR A 537 14.35 24.39 9.61
CA THR A 537 15.42 24.87 8.69
C THR A 537 15.12 25.24 7.22
N GLU A 538 13.87 25.44 6.82
CA GLU A 538 13.47 26.00 5.51
C GLU A 538 13.80 27.49 5.38
N TYR A 539 14.33 28.13 6.44
CA TYR A 539 14.32 29.58 6.63
C TYR A 539 15.41 30.40 5.92
N THR A 540 16.49 29.81 5.41
CA THR A 540 17.55 30.64 4.78
C THR A 540 17.17 31.11 3.37
N ASP A 541 16.44 30.29 2.59
CA ASP A 541 15.92 30.70 1.27
C ASP A 541 14.44 31.10 1.27
N TYR A 542 13.65 30.76 2.30
CA TYR A 542 12.27 31.24 2.41
C TYR A 542 12.16 32.75 2.55
N ALA A 543 13.10 33.38 3.28
CA ALA A 543 13.17 34.84 3.36
C ALA A 543 13.50 35.44 1.98
N CYS A 544 14.38 34.81 1.19
CA CYS A 544 14.70 35.22 -0.18
C CYS A 544 13.53 34.98 -1.16
N LEU A 545 12.81 33.86 -1.06
CA LEU A 545 11.62 33.54 -1.85
C LEU A 545 10.43 34.44 -1.50
N ILE A 546 10.23 34.78 -0.23
CA ILE A 546 9.21 35.73 0.22
C ILE A 546 9.63 37.17 -0.08
N GLU A 547 10.89 37.56 0.07
CA GLU A 547 11.38 38.92 -0.20
C GLU A 547 11.51 39.17 -1.71
N ARG A 548 11.98 38.20 -2.49
CA ARG A 548 11.96 38.24 -3.96
C ARG A 548 10.58 37.98 -4.53
N GLY A 549 9.72 37.19 -3.90
CA GLY A 549 8.30 37.06 -4.23
C GLY A 549 7.48 38.30 -3.90
N ARG A 550 7.79 38.99 -2.79
CA ARG A 550 7.28 40.34 -2.47
C ARG A 550 7.87 41.37 -3.44
N ASN A 551 9.13 41.26 -3.85
CA ASN A 551 9.74 42.12 -4.86
C ASN A 551 9.25 41.83 -6.27
N LEU A 552 8.82 40.60 -6.59
CA LEU A 552 8.13 40.21 -7.83
C LEU A 552 6.71 40.77 -7.80
N ARG A 553 6.01 40.64 -6.67
CA ARG A 553 4.70 41.28 -6.43
C ARG A 553 4.79 42.82 -6.45
N ALA A 554 5.89 43.41 -5.95
CA ALA A 554 6.16 44.84 -5.95
C ALA A 554 6.77 45.37 -7.27
N ARG A 555 7.47 44.53 -8.05
CA ARG A 555 7.90 44.81 -9.44
C ARG A 555 6.73 44.69 -10.40
N LEU A 556 5.83 43.73 -10.22
CA LEU A 556 4.51 43.69 -10.87
C LEU A 556 3.73 44.96 -10.51
N HIS A 557 3.73 45.40 -9.25
CA HIS A 557 3.15 46.68 -8.83
C HIS A 557 3.83 47.93 -9.42
N ARG A 558 5.13 47.89 -9.70
CA ARG A 558 5.88 49.00 -10.33
C ARG A 558 5.80 49.00 -11.86
N LEU A 559 5.74 47.84 -12.50
CA LEU A 559 5.37 47.68 -13.92
C LEU A 559 3.96 48.21 -14.18
N LEU A 560 3.05 48.05 -13.20
CA LEU A 560 1.70 48.66 -13.19
C LEU A 560 1.68 50.20 -13.06
N LEU A 561 2.78 50.84 -12.61
CA LEU A 561 2.87 52.30 -12.42
C LEU A 561 3.78 53.00 -13.46
N GLY A 562 4.34 52.25 -14.41
CA GLY A 562 5.34 52.72 -15.37
C GLY A 562 4.83 53.55 -16.57
N ARG A 563 3.53 53.87 -16.65
CA ARG A 563 3.00 54.80 -17.67
C ARG A 563 2.25 55.94 -17.00
N GLY A 564 2.94 57.08 -16.90
CA GLY A 564 2.57 58.21 -16.07
C GLY A 564 1.15 58.74 -16.25
N LYS A 565 0.46 58.94 -15.12
CA LYS A 565 -0.55 59.98 -14.84
C LYS A 565 -0.89 59.94 -13.35
N LEU A 566 -0.07 60.61 -12.55
CA LEU A 566 -0.07 60.55 -11.08
C LEU A 566 -1.13 61.44 -10.38
N ARG A 567 -2.30 61.69 -11.01
CA ARG A 567 -3.36 62.54 -10.40
C ARG A 567 -4.80 62.06 -10.57
N ALA A 568 -5.02 60.80 -10.95
CA ALA A 568 -6.38 60.24 -11.10
C ALA A 568 -6.66 58.97 -10.28
N VAL A 569 -5.76 58.59 -9.36
CA VAL A 569 -5.81 57.27 -8.67
C VAL A 569 -6.50 57.30 -7.29
N GLU A 570 -6.75 58.46 -6.68
CA GLU A 570 -7.55 58.53 -5.44
C GLU A 570 -9.05 58.21 -5.64
N ARG A 571 -9.49 57.90 -6.87
CA ARG A 571 -10.86 57.40 -7.14
C ARG A 571 -10.92 55.99 -7.73
N ALA A 572 -9.80 55.29 -7.86
CA ALA A 572 -9.74 53.96 -8.50
C ALA A 572 -9.29 52.82 -7.57
N GLU A 573 -9.35 53.00 -6.24
CA GLU A 573 -9.07 51.95 -5.25
C GLU A 573 -10.11 50.80 -5.24
N GLY A 574 -11.10 50.81 -6.15
CA GLY A 574 -12.17 49.80 -6.22
C GLY A 574 -11.97 48.64 -7.21
N ALA A 575 -10.98 48.67 -8.12
CA ALA A 575 -11.11 47.93 -9.39
C ALA A 575 -10.05 46.87 -9.74
N VAL A 576 -9.01 46.63 -8.93
CA VAL A 576 -8.01 45.58 -9.23
C VAL A 576 -7.77 44.72 -8.00
N ARG A 577 -8.37 43.52 -7.97
CA ARG A 577 -8.19 42.53 -6.90
C ARG A 577 -7.42 41.31 -7.45
N PRO A 578 -6.40 40.80 -6.73
CA PRO A 578 -5.49 39.75 -7.23
C PRO A 578 -6.16 38.38 -7.36
N VAL A 579 -5.77 37.65 -8.41
CA VAL A 579 -6.11 36.24 -8.66
C VAL A 579 -5.52 35.36 -7.56
N TRP A 580 -6.36 34.49 -7.00
CA TRP A 580 -5.99 33.51 -5.98
C TRP A 580 -5.19 32.38 -6.62
N VAL A 581 -3.88 32.58 -6.75
CA VAL A 581 -2.93 31.46 -6.79
C VAL A 581 -2.54 31.18 -5.35
N ALA A 582 -2.56 29.91 -4.96
CA ALA A 582 -2.54 29.38 -3.59
C ALA A 582 -1.27 29.71 -2.74
N THR A 583 -0.55 30.78 -3.03
CA THR A 583 0.78 31.06 -2.47
C THR A 583 0.78 31.53 -1.00
N VAL A 584 -0.37 31.89 -0.42
CA VAL A 584 -0.45 32.30 1.01
C VAL A 584 -1.34 31.36 1.83
N LEU A 585 -2.24 30.63 1.18
CA LEU A 585 -3.07 29.64 1.86
C LEU A 585 -2.33 28.31 2.07
N GLU A 586 -1.35 27.93 1.23
CA GLU A 586 -0.57 26.70 1.47
C GLU A 586 0.12 26.64 2.85
N LEU A 587 0.43 27.78 3.48
CA LEU A 587 1.10 27.80 4.80
C LEU A 587 0.16 27.92 6.01
N HIS A 588 -1.10 28.33 5.83
CA HIS A 588 -2.08 28.41 6.93
C HIS A 588 -3.16 27.31 6.84
N TRP A 589 -3.34 26.69 5.67
CA TRP A 589 -4.35 25.65 5.46
C TRP A 589 -3.83 24.22 5.65
N VAL A 590 -2.53 23.97 5.49
CA VAL A 590 -1.93 22.65 5.74
C VAL A 590 -1.98 22.28 7.23
N GLU A 591 -2.11 23.26 8.13
CA GLU A 591 -2.11 23.04 9.58
C GLU A 591 -3.49 22.69 10.19
N ARG A 592 -4.61 22.77 9.46
CA ARG A 592 -5.96 22.64 10.10
C ARG A 592 -6.90 21.57 9.55
N GLU A 593 -6.62 20.92 8.42
CA GLU A 593 -7.54 19.92 7.87
C GLU A 593 -6.84 18.65 7.36
N ARG A 594 -7.62 17.57 7.31
CA ARG A 594 -7.22 16.16 7.09
C ARG A 594 -6.09 15.98 6.04
N PRO A 595 -5.12 15.08 6.27
CA PRO A 595 -4.02 14.83 5.34
C PRO A 595 -4.56 14.37 3.98
N ALA A 596 -4.18 15.08 2.92
CA ALA A 596 -4.35 14.60 1.56
C ALA A 596 -3.45 13.38 1.37
N CYS A 597 -4.01 12.28 0.88
CA CYS A 597 -3.33 11.01 0.70
C CYS A 597 -2.50 11.06 -0.62
N SER A 598 -1.68 10.02 -0.89
CA SER A 598 -0.89 9.90 -2.14
C SER A 598 -1.20 8.58 -2.86
N TYR A 599 -1.39 8.61 -4.19
CA TYR A 599 -1.29 7.43 -5.06
C TYR A 599 -0.24 7.69 -6.13
N LEU A 600 0.55 6.68 -6.45
CA LEU A 600 1.36 6.65 -7.67
C LEU A 600 0.43 6.59 -8.90
N ALA A 601 0.63 7.43 -9.92
CA ALA A 601 -0.31 7.53 -11.05
C ALA A 601 0.26 6.94 -12.35
N MET A 602 -0.55 6.20 -13.12
CA MET A 602 -0.29 5.94 -14.54
C MET A 602 -0.71 7.14 -15.40
N SER A 603 0.09 7.46 -16.43
CA SER A 603 -0.33 8.36 -17.50
C SER A 603 -1.42 7.73 -18.35
N TRP A 604 -2.37 8.56 -18.78
CA TRP A 604 -3.30 8.24 -19.86
C TRP A 604 -2.51 8.08 -21.16
N ASN A 605 -2.15 6.85 -21.52
CA ASN A 605 -1.76 6.54 -22.88
C ASN A 605 -2.94 5.89 -23.60
N GLN A 606 -3.56 6.72 -24.43
CA GLN A 606 -4.47 6.41 -25.53
C GLN A 606 -5.93 6.03 -25.18
N ASP A 607 -6.80 6.75 -25.89
CA ASP A 607 -8.23 6.60 -26.08
C ASP A 607 -8.56 5.19 -26.58
N PRO A 608 -9.56 4.52 -25.98
CA PRO A 608 -10.63 4.04 -26.83
C PRO A 608 -11.96 4.20 -26.11
N TYR A 609 -12.65 5.33 -26.32
CA TYR A 609 -14.08 5.45 -26.57
C TYR A 609 -14.54 6.86 -26.18
N GLN A 610 -14.92 7.65 -27.18
CA GLN A 610 -15.98 8.65 -27.00
C GLN A 610 -17.32 8.02 -27.39
N PRO A 611 -18.24 7.71 -26.45
CA PRO A 611 -19.63 7.53 -26.79
C PRO A 611 -20.28 8.92 -26.90
N ASN A 612 -20.81 9.21 -28.09
CA ASN A 612 -21.78 10.28 -28.31
C ASN A 612 -22.97 10.12 -27.34
N TYR A 613 -23.08 10.98 -26.33
CA TYR A 613 -24.32 11.08 -25.55
C TYR A 613 -25.30 12.02 -26.26
N GLN A 614 -26.31 11.40 -26.86
CA GLN A 614 -27.54 12.08 -27.28
C GLN A 614 -28.31 12.60 -26.06
N GLN A 615 -29.04 13.67 -26.32
CA GLN A 615 -29.81 14.50 -25.40
C GLN A 615 -30.87 13.72 -24.60
N ASP A 616 -30.96 14.00 -23.30
CA ASP A 616 -32.00 13.53 -22.39
C ASP A 616 -33.21 14.50 -22.42
N PRO A 617 -34.46 14.03 -22.58
CA PRO A 617 -35.62 14.91 -22.46
C PRO A 617 -36.67 14.35 -21.49
N TYR A 618 -36.66 14.73 -20.21
CA TYR A 618 -37.92 14.80 -19.43
C TYR A 618 -37.91 15.92 -18.38
N GLN A 619 -38.74 16.93 -18.65
CA GLN A 619 -39.19 17.98 -17.73
C GLN A 619 -40.39 17.51 -16.89
N ASN A 620 -40.53 18.15 -15.72
CA ASN A 620 -41.73 18.40 -14.90
C ASN A 620 -42.26 17.27 -13.99
N GLN A 621 -42.22 17.51 -12.67
CA GLN A 621 -43.38 17.99 -11.88
C GLN A 621 -43.03 18.18 -10.38
N GLN A 622 -43.64 19.20 -9.76
CA GLN A 622 -43.74 19.56 -8.34
C GLN A 622 -45.26 19.74 -8.01
N PRO A 623 -45.76 19.97 -6.77
CA PRO A 623 -45.36 19.51 -5.41
C PRO A 623 -46.54 19.19 -4.40
N GLN A 624 -46.24 18.55 -3.24
CA GLN A 624 -46.89 18.61 -1.87
C GLN A 624 -48.33 18.05 -1.63
N PRO A 625 -48.90 17.88 -0.38
CA PRO A 625 -48.38 17.98 1.03
C PRO A 625 -48.85 16.92 2.10
N HIS A 626 -48.21 16.99 3.30
CA HIS A 626 -48.61 16.75 4.73
C HIS A 626 -49.51 15.58 5.24
N HIS A 627 -49.10 14.95 6.37
CA HIS A 627 -49.86 14.91 7.64
C HIS A 627 -49.05 14.39 8.86
N HIS A 628 -49.30 15.00 10.03
CA HIS A 628 -48.80 14.75 11.39
C HIS A 628 -49.52 13.59 12.11
N HIS A 629 -48.89 12.99 13.15
CA HIS A 629 -49.47 12.91 14.51
C HIS A 629 -48.42 12.60 15.60
N GLN A 630 -48.63 13.27 16.76
CA GLN A 630 -47.92 13.26 18.05
C GLN A 630 -48.22 11.98 18.88
N HIS A 631 -47.44 11.60 19.91
CA HIS A 631 -47.48 12.09 21.32
C HIS A 631 -46.35 11.36 22.13
N GLN A 632 -45.44 12.06 22.85
CA GLN A 632 -45.46 12.43 24.30
C GLN A 632 -45.26 11.22 25.27
N HIS A 633 -44.50 11.24 26.38
CA HIS A 633 -44.21 12.28 27.38
C HIS A 633 -43.13 11.86 28.43
N HIS A 634 -42.44 12.89 29.01
CA HIS A 634 -41.86 13.05 30.38
C HIS A 634 -40.75 12.08 30.90
N GLY A 635 -39.71 12.49 31.66
CA GLY A 635 -39.31 13.75 32.31
C GLY A 635 -38.12 13.49 33.28
N GLN A 636 -37.16 14.41 33.37
CA GLN A 636 -36.06 14.52 34.37
C GLN A 636 -36.59 15.12 35.72
N PRO A 637 -35.84 15.39 36.84
CA PRO A 637 -34.38 15.73 36.99
C PRO A 637 -33.64 15.44 38.35
N GLY A 638 -32.35 15.84 38.44
CA GLY A 638 -31.66 16.34 39.66
C GLY A 638 -30.59 15.42 40.29
N GLN A 639 -29.27 15.69 40.17
CA GLN A 639 -28.35 16.57 40.94
C GLN A 639 -27.53 15.90 42.08
N VAL A 640 -26.21 16.16 42.05
CA VAL A 640 -25.09 15.74 42.95
C VAL A 640 -24.95 16.71 44.15
N PRO A 641 -24.16 16.46 45.24
CA PRO A 641 -22.73 16.83 45.26
C PRO A 641 -21.77 16.11 46.28
N SER A 642 -20.44 16.23 46.03
CA SER A 642 -19.30 16.44 46.99
C SER A 642 -18.85 15.30 47.95
N GLN A 643 -17.60 15.14 48.43
CA GLN A 643 -16.24 15.73 48.28
C GLN A 643 -15.22 14.84 49.06
N GLN A 644 -13.93 14.83 48.65
CA GLN A 644 -12.63 14.78 49.41
C GLN A 644 -12.45 13.78 50.60
N GLY A 645 -11.33 13.10 50.92
CA GLY A 645 -9.89 13.14 50.64
C GLY A 645 -9.19 12.11 51.58
N GLN A 646 -8.17 11.34 51.13
CA GLN A 646 -6.75 11.35 51.55
C GLN A 646 -6.27 10.37 52.69
N TYR A 647 -5.20 9.60 52.38
CA TYR A 647 -4.12 8.95 53.19
C TYR A 647 -4.21 7.51 53.82
N GLN A 648 -3.54 6.57 53.10
CA GLN A 648 -2.52 5.52 53.43
C GLN A 648 -2.44 4.62 54.72
N GLN A 649 -2.43 3.28 54.45
CA GLN A 649 -1.56 2.15 54.96
C GLN A 649 -1.72 1.62 56.43
N PRO A 650 -1.30 0.37 56.82
CA PRO A 650 -1.00 -0.90 56.10
C PRO A 650 -1.59 -2.22 56.72
N SER A 651 -1.76 -3.25 55.86
CA SER A 651 -1.69 -4.74 56.00
C SER A 651 -2.01 -5.52 57.30
N GLN A 652 -2.84 -6.58 57.18
CA GLN A 652 -2.75 -7.90 57.85
C GLN A 652 -3.51 -8.99 56.99
N PRO A 653 -3.23 -10.31 57.15
CA PRO A 653 -3.00 -11.25 56.04
C PRO A 653 -4.21 -12.08 55.56
N GLN A 654 -4.16 -12.48 54.28
CA GLN A 654 -5.16 -13.30 53.59
C GLN A 654 -5.25 -14.74 54.13
N GLN A 655 -6.48 -15.16 54.38
CA GLN A 655 -6.91 -16.55 54.54
C GLN A 655 -7.15 -17.13 53.12
N TYR A 656 -6.45 -18.19 52.75
CA TYR A 656 -6.69 -18.91 51.49
C TYR A 656 -8.07 -19.59 51.51
N GLN A 657 -8.92 -19.27 50.54
CA GLN A 657 -10.14 -20.04 50.22
C GLN A 657 -9.87 -20.97 49.03
N GLU A 658 -10.34 -22.20 49.13
CA GLU A 658 -10.32 -23.23 48.07
C GLU A 658 -11.06 -22.74 46.81
N ALA A 659 -10.51 -23.06 45.64
CA ALA A 659 -11.02 -22.61 44.35
C ALA A 659 -12.36 -23.32 43.98
N PRO A 660 -13.34 -22.61 43.38
CA PRO A 660 -14.60 -23.21 42.96
C PRO A 660 -14.40 -24.20 41.80
N THR A 661 -15.15 -25.31 41.78
CA THR A 661 -15.13 -26.31 40.70
C THR A 661 -15.64 -25.71 39.38
N GLN A 662 -14.85 -25.86 38.32
CA GLN A 662 -15.14 -25.30 36.99
C GLN A 662 -16.36 -26.00 36.34
N ARG A 663 -17.28 -25.23 35.72
CA ARG A 663 -18.46 -25.79 35.04
C ARG A 663 -18.04 -26.61 33.81
N LYS A 664 -18.70 -27.73 33.50
CA LYS A 664 -18.39 -28.56 32.32
C LYS A 664 -19.50 -28.48 31.27
N LYS A 665 -19.15 -28.26 30.00
CA LYS A 665 -20.08 -28.22 28.85
C LYS A 665 -19.58 -29.09 27.69
N ALA A 666 -20.47 -29.82 27.01
CA ALA A 666 -20.13 -30.66 25.88
C ALA A 666 -21.05 -30.45 24.68
N LEU A 667 -20.49 -30.48 23.48
CA LEU A 667 -21.20 -30.52 22.21
C LEU A 667 -20.76 -31.77 21.44
N LEU A 668 -21.72 -32.59 21.03
CA LEU A 668 -21.48 -33.79 20.23
C LEU A 668 -22.27 -33.72 18.93
N ILE A 669 -21.58 -33.87 17.80
CA ILE A 669 -22.16 -33.75 16.46
C ILE A 669 -21.85 -35.03 15.69
N GLY A 670 -22.88 -35.72 15.23
CA GLY A 670 -22.76 -36.97 14.47
C GLY A 670 -23.66 -36.95 13.24
N ILE A 671 -23.09 -37.02 12.04
CA ILE A 671 -23.86 -36.91 10.79
C ILE A 671 -23.65 -38.16 9.94
N ASN A 672 -24.71 -38.94 9.76
CA ASN A 672 -24.73 -40.14 8.90
C ASN A 672 -25.20 -39.84 7.47
N TYR A 673 -25.68 -38.64 7.16
CA TYR A 673 -26.20 -38.25 5.85
C TYR A 673 -27.25 -39.24 5.31
N THR A 674 -28.11 -39.72 6.21
CA THR A 674 -29.01 -40.85 5.98
C THR A 674 -29.92 -40.61 4.78
N GLY A 675 -29.92 -41.52 3.81
CA GLY A 675 -30.76 -41.42 2.62
C GLY A 675 -30.17 -40.59 1.47
N THR A 676 -28.90 -40.16 1.58
CA THR A 676 -28.15 -39.52 0.49
C THR A 676 -27.09 -40.46 -0.09
N GLU A 677 -26.48 -40.10 -1.22
CA GLU A 677 -25.34 -40.83 -1.80
C GLU A 677 -24.06 -40.75 -0.93
N ASN A 678 -24.03 -39.85 0.05
CA ASN A 678 -22.91 -39.61 0.95
C ASN A 678 -23.09 -40.31 2.32
N ALA A 679 -23.99 -41.29 2.43
CA ALA A 679 -24.34 -41.91 3.71
C ALA A 679 -23.15 -42.59 4.42
N LEU A 680 -23.05 -42.36 5.73
CA LEU A 680 -22.16 -43.01 6.70
C LEU A 680 -23.00 -43.81 7.70
N LEU A 681 -22.40 -44.77 8.41
CA LEU A 681 -23.14 -45.64 9.33
C LEU A 681 -22.72 -45.50 10.80
N GLY A 682 -21.52 -44.97 11.09
CA GLY A 682 -20.93 -45.01 12.43
C GLY A 682 -21.01 -43.73 13.26
N CYS A 683 -21.33 -42.58 12.67
CA CYS A 683 -21.16 -41.28 13.33
C CYS A 683 -22.10 -41.10 14.54
N HIS A 684 -23.31 -41.67 14.48
CA HIS A 684 -24.23 -41.68 15.64
C HIS A 684 -23.70 -42.53 16.79
N ASP A 685 -23.05 -43.65 16.49
CA ASP A 685 -22.49 -44.55 17.50
C ASP A 685 -21.23 -43.94 18.15
N ASP A 686 -20.42 -43.21 17.38
CA ASP A 686 -19.29 -42.43 17.93
C ASP A 686 -19.78 -41.39 18.94
N VAL A 687 -20.84 -40.65 18.61
CA VAL A 687 -21.48 -39.69 19.53
C VAL A 687 -21.94 -40.39 20.81
N ARG A 688 -22.63 -41.54 20.71
CA ARG A 688 -23.09 -42.30 21.88
C ARG A 688 -21.93 -42.79 22.74
N ASN A 689 -20.86 -43.27 22.12
CA ASN A 689 -19.67 -43.75 22.82
C ASN A 689 -18.92 -42.61 23.51
N MET A 690 -18.78 -41.47 22.85
CA MET A 690 -18.17 -40.27 23.41
C MET A 690 -19.01 -39.70 24.56
N THR A 691 -20.35 -39.69 24.45
CA THR A 691 -21.23 -39.31 25.56
C THR A 691 -20.95 -40.14 26.81
N ARG A 692 -20.88 -41.48 26.70
CA ARG A 692 -20.59 -42.36 27.85
C ARG A 692 -19.23 -42.04 28.48
N PHE A 693 -18.22 -41.77 27.65
CA PHE A 693 -16.90 -41.36 28.11
C PHE A 693 -16.94 -40.03 28.87
N LEU A 694 -17.58 -39.00 28.33
CA LEU A 694 -17.68 -37.68 28.97
C LEU A 694 -18.45 -37.74 30.30
N VAL A 695 -19.49 -38.55 30.38
CA VAL A 695 -20.19 -38.82 31.65
C VAL A 695 -19.23 -39.41 32.68
N SER A 696 -18.38 -40.36 32.29
CA SER A 696 -17.34 -40.92 33.17
C SER A 696 -16.29 -39.88 33.62
N LYS A 697 -16.15 -38.78 32.88
CA LYS A 697 -15.27 -37.62 33.19
C LYS A 697 -16.00 -36.48 33.91
N GLY A 698 -17.24 -36.71 34.34
CA GLY A 698 -18.02 -35.78 35.14
C GLY A 698 -18.78 -34.71 34.34
N TYR A 699 -18.97 -34.89 33.04
CA TYR A 699 -19.85 -34.03 32.25
C TYR A 699 -21.33 -34.38 32.50
N PRO A 700 -22.17 -33.45 32.96
CA PRO A 700 -23.60 -33.69 33.12
C PRO A 700 -24.30 -33.85 31.76
N THR A 701 -25.31 -34.72 31.69
CA THR A 701 -26.09 -34.97 30.46
C THR A 701 -27.32 -34.08 30.32
N ASP A 702 -27.52 -33.10 31.21
CA ASP A 702 -28.63 -32.16 31.09
C ASP A 702 -28.41 -31.21 29.91
N GLU A 703 -29.49 -30.74 29.28
CA GLU A 703 -29.42 -29.93 28.06
C GLU A 703 -28.70 -28.59 28.25
N LYS A 704 -28.48 -28.12 29.49
CA LYS A 704 -27.67 -26.92 29.77
C LYS A 704 -26.18 -27.21 29.85
N SER A 705 -25.78 -28.49 29.86
CA SER A 705 -24.41 -28.95 29.99
C SER A 705 -23.98 -29.84 28.83
N MET A 706 -24.89 -30.48 28.10
CA MET A 706 -24.58 -31.31 26.95
C MET A 706 -25.59 -31.14 25.82
N VAL A 707 -25.12 -30.72 24.65
CA VAL A 707 -25.92 -30.62 23.43
C VAL A 707 -25.48 -31.69 22.44
N THR A 708 -26.45 -32.37 21.81
CA THR A 708 -26.19 -33.40 20.81
C THR A 708 -26.97 -33.10 19.53
N LEU A 709 -26.25 -32.98 18.41
CA LEU A 709 -26.80 -32.77 17.07
C LEU A 709 -26.58 -34.03 16.22
N THR A 710 -27.66 -34.64 15.74
CA THR A 710 -27.61 -35.84 14.89
C THR A 710 -28.69 -35.79 13.81
N ASP A 711 -28.42 -36.31 12.61
CA ASP A 711 -29.34 -36.23 11.45
C ASP A 711 -30.58 -37.13 11.56
N ASP A 712 -30.70 -37.95 12.62
CA ASP A 712 -31.95 -38.62 13.02
C ASP A 712 -32.88 -37.72 13.86
N ARG A 713 -32.41 -36.52 14.25
CA ARG A 713 -33.18 -35.52 15.00
C ARG A 713 -33.64 -34.37 14.10
N GLN A 714 -34.79 -33.78 14.45
CA GLN A 714 -35.43 -32.71 13.70
C GLN A 714 -35.34 -31.36 14.42
N GLY A 715 -35.53 -30.26 13.68
CA GLY A 715 -35.57 -28.90 14.23
C GLY A 715 -34.21 -28.42 14.74
N HIS A 716 -34.18 -27.79 15.92
CA HIS A 716 -32.98 -27.18 16.50
C HIS A 716 -31.85 -28.17 16.84
N TYR A 717 -32.14 -29.47 16.86
CA TYR A 717 -31.15 -30.53 17.13
C TYR A 717 -30.68 -31.25 15.86
N SER A 718 -31.13 -30.81 14.68
CA SER A 718 -30.61 -31.30 13.40
C SER A 718 -29.28 -30.61 13.07
N PRO A 719 -28.25 -31.30 12.54
CA PRO A 719 -26.91 -30.76 12.34
C PRO A 719 -26.80 -29.95 11.03
N THR A 720 -27.63 -28.92 10.87
CA THR A 720 -27.48 -27.91 9.81
C THR A 720 -26.36 -26.94 10.13
N GLY A 721 -25.80 -26.25 9.13
CA GLY A 721 -24.70 -25.30 9.33
C GLY A 721 -25.07 -24.23 10.36
N HIS A 722 -26.30 -23.69 10.27
CA HIS A 722 -26.83 -22.74 11.24
C HIS A 722 -26.88 -23.29 12.67
N ASN A 723 -27.40 -24.50 12.86
CA ASN A 723 -27.53 -25.11 14.18
C ASN A 723 -26.17 -25.50 14.77
N ILE A 724 -25.24 -25.98 13.94
CA ILE A 724 -23.87 -26.31 14.35
C ILE A 724 -23.17 -25.05 14.88
N LEU A 725 -23.16 -23.94 14.13
CA LEU A 725 -22.52 -22.70 14.58
C LEU A 725 -23.19 -22.13 15.84
N GLY A 726 -24.53 -22.17 15.92
CA GLY A 726 -25.25 -21.76 17.13
C GLY A 726 -24.92 -22.60 18.36
N ALA A 727 -24.73 -23.92 18.19
CA ALA A 727 -24.32 -24.81 19.26
C ALA A 727 -22.84 -24.60 19.66
N MET A 728 -21.96 -24.29 18.71
CA MET A 728 -20.56 -23.92 18.99
C MET A 728 -20.47 -22.62 19.79
N ASP A 729 -21.25 -21.60 19.39
CA ASP A 729 -21.37 -20.35 20.13
C ASP A 729 -21.86 -20.59 21.56
N TRP A 730 -22.90 -21.41 21.72
CA TRP A 730 -23.38 -21.82 23.03
C TRP A 730 -22.30 -22.53 23.83
N LEU A 731 -21.53 -23.44 23.23
CA LEU A 731 -20.51 -24.22 23.94
C LEU A 731 -19.49 -23.31 24.61
N VAL A 732 -19.06 -22.25 23.93
CA VAL A 732 -17.96 -21.37 24.38
C VAL A 732 -18.43 -20.05 25.01
N SER A 733 -19.74 -19.83 25.14
CA SER A 733 -20.33 -18.55 25.57
C SER A 733 -20.04 -18.14 27.03
N GLU A 734 -19.52 -19.04 27.87
CA GLU A 734 -19.41 -18.84 29.31
C GLU A 734 -17.97 -18.89 29.82
N PRO A 735 -17.54 -17.93 30.66
CA PRO A 735 -16.25 -17.97 31.34
C PRO A 735 -16.21 -19.08 32.41
N ASN A 736 -15.00 -19.48 32.81
CA ASN A 736 -14.76 -20.52 33.83
C ASN A 736 -15.47 -21.86 33.50
N THR A 737 -15.38 -22.28 32.24
CA THR A 737 -15.98 -23.52 31.74
C THR A 737 -14.94 -24.44 31.10
N THR A 738 -15.06 -25.75 31.33
CA THR A 738 -14.31 -26.80 30.62
C THR A 738 -15.21 -27.35 29.52
N CYS A 739 -14.92 -26.97 28.28
CA CYS A 739 -15.71 -27.28 27.09
C CYS A 739 -15.13 -28.49 26.37
N PHE A 740 -16.00 -29.36 25.85
CA PHE A 740 -15.64 -30.50 25.01
C PHE A 740 -16.44 -30.47 23.71
N LEU A 741 -15.79 -30.65 22.57
CA LEU A 741 -16.41 -30.78 21.27
C LEU A 741 -16.00 -32.11 20.62
N HIS A 742 -16.98 -32.87 20.16
CA HIS A 742 -16.77 -34.03 19.31
C HIS A 742 -17.55 -33.89 18.01
N TYR A 743 -16.86 -34.12 16.90
CA TYR A 743 -17.45 -34.18 15.56
C TYR A 743 -17.09 -35.50 14.90
N SER A 744 -18.10 -36.23 14.42
CA SER A 744 -17.97 -37.40 13.54
C SER A 744 -18.88 -37.22 12.32
N GLY A 745 -18.30 -37.25 11.11
CA GLY A 745 -18.99 -36.94 9.86
C GLY A 745 -18.01 -36.76 8.69
N HIS A 746 -18.48 -36.20 7.57
CA HIS A 746 -17.59 -35.90 6.44
C HIS A 746 -16.79 -34.63 6.69
N GLY A 747 -15.51 -34.71 6.33
CA GLY A 747 -14.64 -33.55 6.16
C GLY A 747 -14.26 -33.42 4.70
N SER A 748 -14.13 -32.20 4.22
CA SER A 748 -13.81 -31.90 2.83
C SER A 748 -12.85 -30.72 2.76
N GLN A 749 -12.63 -30.21 1.56
CA GLN A 749 -11.89 -28.98 1.36
C GLN A 749 -12.62 -28.12 0.35
N VAL A 750 -12.77 -26.83 0.65
CA VAL A 750 -13.29 -25.83 -0.31
C VAL A 750 -12.13 -25.03 -0.85
N LYS A 751 -12.27 -24.52 -2.08
CA LYS A 751 -11.25 -23.63 -2.62
C LYS A 751 -11.15 -22.43 -1.69
N ASP A 752 -9.94 -22.22 -1.21
CA ASP A 752 -9.58 -21.20 -0.25
C ASP A 752 -10.13 -19.83 -0.74
N PRO A 753 -11.12 -19.24 -0.03
CA PRO A 753 -11.79 -18.02 -0.44
C PRO A 753 -10.91 -16.77 -0.32
N ASP A 754 -9.88 -16.79 0.53
CA ASP A 754 -9.01 -15.64 0.80
C ASP A 754 -7.54 -15.87 0.39
N GLY A 755 -7.20 -17.09 0.01
CA GLY A 755 -5.94 -17.48 -0.61
C GLY A 755 -4.78 -17.59 0.38
N ASP A 756 -5.07 -17.72 1.67
CA ASP A 756 -4.06 -17.76 2.72
C ASP A 756 -3.38 -19.13 2.88
N ARG A 757 -3.97 -20.22 2.34
CA ARG A 757 -3.42 -21.57 2.36
C ARG A 757 -2.57 -21.88 1.12
N ASP A 758 -1.34 -22.31 1.35
CA ASP A 758 -0.41 -22.80 0.31
C ASP A 758 -0.97 -23.97 -0.53
N SER A 759 -1.90 -24.75 0.04
CA SER A 759 -2.61 -25.81 -0.65
C SER A 759 -3.67 -25.28 -1.65
N GLY A 760 -4.12 -24.04 -1.47
CA GLY A 760 -5.24 -23.41 -2.19
C GLY A 760 -6.62 -23.89 -1.74
N PHE A 761 -6.72 -24.57 -0.59
CA PHE A 761 -7.97 -25.09 -0.05
C PHE A 761 -8.08 -25.04 1.48
N ASP A 762 -9.24 -24.59 1.98
CA ASP A 762 -9.63 -24.66 3.39
C ASP A 762 -10.19 -26.02 3.75
N ASP A 763 -9.75 -26.54 4.90
CA ASP A 763 -10.34 -27.71 5.54
C ASP A 763 -11.75 -27.38 6.04
N THR A 764 -12.72 -28.25 5.74
CA THR A 764 -14.12 -28.03 6.12
C THR A 764 -14.73 -29.20 6.85
N ILE A 765 -15.70 -28.91 7.72
CA ILE A 765 -16.71 -29.91 8.10
C ILE A 765 -17.95 -29.74 7.23
N VAL A 766 -18.64 -30.84 6.95
CA VAL A 766 -19.79 -30.85 6.03
C VAL A 766 -21.10 -30.96 6.83
N PRO A 767 -21.90 -29.87 6.97
CA PRO A 767 -23.21 -29.93 7.61
C PRO A 767 -24.23 -30.76 6.82
N LEU A 768 -25.37 -31.06 7.44
CA LEU A 768 -26.44 -31.82 6.77
C LEU A 768 -27.03 -31.08 5.55
N ASP A 769 -27.05 -29.75 5.56
CA ASP A 769 -27.63 -28.88 4.53
C ASP A 769 -26.60 -28.24 3.61
N PHE A 770 -25.40 -28.83 3.51
CA PHE A 770 -24.28 -28.25 2.76
C PHE A 770 -24.55 -28.03 1.27
N GLU A 771 -25.44 -28.82 0.66
CA GLU A 771 -25.81 -28.65 -0.75
C GLU A 771 -26.52 -27.32 -1.02
N ALA A 772 -27.28 -26.83 -0.04
CA ALA A 772 -28.02 -25.57 -0.14
C ALA A 772 -27.24 -24.38 0.44
N ASN A 773 -26.50 -24.60 1.53
CA ASN A 773 -25.91 -23.53 2.34
C ASN A 773 -24.38 -23.56 2.42
N GLY A 774 -23.72 -24.51 1.74
CA GLY A 774 -22.27 -24.64 1.73
C GLY A 774 -21.71 -25.41 2.92
N GLN A 775 -20.40 -25.67 2.87
CA GLN A 775 -19.63 -26.31 3.94
C GLN A 775 -19.18 -25.26 4.97
N LEU A 776 -18.69 -25.71 6.13
CA LEU A 776 -18.12 -24.80 7.14
C LEU A 776 -16.60 -24.90 7.11
N ASP A 777 -15.95 -23.85 6.62
CA ASP A 777 -14.49 -23.68 6.56
C ASP A 777 -13.84 -23.49 7.94
N SER A 778 -12.54 -23.78 7.98
CA SER A 778 -11.69 -23.73 9.18
C SER A 778 -11.69 -22.36 9.85
N ASP A 779 -11.76 -21.29 9.08
CA ASP A 779 -11.89 -19.90 9.52
C ASP A 779 -13.19 -19.62 10.27
N THR A 780 -14.29 -20.09 9.71
CA THR A 780 -15.60 -20.01 10.34
C THR A 780 -15.61 -20.81 11.64
N LEU A 781 -15.03 -22.00 11.65
CA LEU A 781 -14.92 -22.82 12.85
C LEU A 781 -14.03 -22.16 13.92
N HIS A 782 -12.88 -21.60 13.54
CA HIS A 782 -11.97 -20.89 14.45
C HIS A 782 -12.65 -19.70 15.12
N ARG A 783 -13.33 -18.85 14.34
CA ARG A 783 -14.07 -17.68 14.86
C ARG A 783 -15.13 -18.05 15.89
N HIS A 784 -15.84 -19.15 15.66
CA HIS A 784 -16.94 -19.58 16.52
C HIS A 784 -16.47 -20.36 17.76
N LEU A 785 -15.34 -21.07 17.69
CA LEU A 785 -14.87 -21.93 18.79
C LEU A 785 -13.70 -21.35 19.59
N VAL A 786 -12.73 -20.71 18.93
CA VAL A 786 -11.46 -20.30 19.56
C VAL A 786 -11.53 -18.83 19.97
N SER A 787 -11.85 -17.93 19.04
CA SER A 787 -11.89 -16.48 19.31
C SER A 787 -12.89 -16.11 20.40
N ARG A 788 -14.06 -16.75 20.35
CA ARG A 788 -15.16 -16.56 21.31
C ARG A 788 -14.95 -17.26 22.64
N LEU A 789 -13.97 -18.17 22.76
CA LEU A 789 -13.69 -18.83 24.02
C LEU A 789 -13.20 -17.83 25.07
N ALA A 790 -13.87 -17.79 26.22
CA ALA A 790 -13.44 -16.96 27.34
C ALA A 790 -12.04 -17.36 27.81
N PRO A 791 -11.12 -16.42 28.12
CA PRO A 791 -9.74 -16.74 28.52
C PRO A 791 -9.60 -17.63 29.76
N SER A 792 -10.62 -17.66 30.63
CA SER A 792 -10.65 -18.52 31.82
C SER A 792 -11.31 -19.89 31.58
N SER A 793 -11.67 -20.19 30.33
CA SER A 793 -12.26 -21.45 29.90
C SER A 793 -11.25 -22.28 29.10
N SER A 794 -11.52 -23.58 28.96
CA SER A 794 -10.73 -24.50 28.13
C SER A 794 -11.61 -25.20 27.12
N LEU A 795 -11.09 -25.51 25.94
CA LEU A 795 -11.80 -26.28 24.92
C LEU A 795 -10.96 -27.50 24.49
N PHE A 796 -11.56 -28.67 24.58
CA PHE A 796 -11.00 -29.92 24.07
C PHE A 796 -11.80 -30.39 22.86
N VAL A 797 -11.13 -30.64 21.74
CA VAL A 797 -11.77 -30.98 20.46
C VAL A 797 -11.28 -32.34 19.96
N VAL A 798 -12.21 -33.18 19.53
CA VAL A 798 -11.93 -34.42 18.80
C VAL A 798 -12.68 -34.39 17.47
N PHE A 799 -11.94 -34.32 16.37
CA PHE A 799 -12.49 -34.38 15.01
C PHE A 799 -12.17 -35.74 14.38
N ASP A 800 -13.22 -36.47 14.03
CA ASP A 800 -13.16 -37.74 13.32
C ASP A 800 -13.71 -37.59 11.91
N CYS A 801 -12.92 -36.94 11.06
CA CYS A 801 -13.22 -36.68 9.66
C CYS A 801 -11.92 -36.50 8.83
N CYS A 802 -12.04 -36.57 7.50
CA CYS A 802 -10.94 -36.24 6.56
C CYS A 802 -10.56 -34.76 6.67
N HIS A 803 -9.34 -34.37 6.27
CA HIS A 803 -8.96 -32.94 6.14
C HIS A 803 -9.28 -32.13 7.41
N SER A 804 -8.75 -32.60 8.55
CA SER A 804 -9.05 -32.04 9.88
C SER A 804 -7.79 -31.65 10.66
N GLY A 805 -6.63 -31.66 10.01
CA GLY A 805 -5.35 -31.30 10.63
C GLY A 805 -5.33 -29.85 11.09
N SER A 806 -5.94 -28.98 10.27
CA SER A 806 -5.99 -27.52 10.46
C SER A 806 -7.41 -26.97 10.68
N ALA A 807 -8.43 -27.81 10.84
CA ALA A 807 -9.84 -27.41 10.84
C ALA A 807 -10.32 -26.38 11.90
N ILE A 808 -9.50 -25.99 12.87
CA ILE A 808 -9.76 -24.84 13.77
C ILE A 808 -8.52 -23.96 13.97
N GLU A 809 -7.61 -23.96 13.02
CA GLU A 809 -6.45 -23.07 12.92
C GLU A 809 -5.61 -22.84 14.20
N LEU A 810 -4.98 -23.87 14.78
CA LEU A 810 -4.20 -23.72 16.04
C LEU A 810 -2.67 -23.61 15.81
N PRO A 811 -1.97 -22.67 16.49
CA PRO A 811 -0.56 -22.31 16.26
C PRO A 811 0.48 -23.41 16.40
N PHE A 812 0.26 -24.38 17.29
CA PHE A 812 1.28 -25.34 17.68
C PHE A 812 0.84 -26.75 17.32
N VAL A 813 1.40 -27.27 16.23
CA VAL A 813 1.09 -28.59 15.67
C VAL A 813 2.21 -29.58 16.00
N TYR A 814 1.83 -30.70 16.63
CA TYR A 814 2.72 -31.79 17.01
C TYR A 814 2.33 -33.07 16.27
N ARG A 815 3.35 -33.74 15.71
CA ARG A 815 3.18 -35.01 14.98
C ARG A 815 4.13 -36.06 15.52
N SER A 816 3.67 -37.31 15.55
CA SER A 816 4.50 -38.48 15.84
C SER A 816 5.12 -39.02 14.55
N ASP A 817 6.43 -39.21 14.54
CA ASP A 817 7.16 -39.83 13.43
C ASP A 817 6.95 -41.37 13.41
N ALA A 818 7.59 -42.05 12.45
CA ALA A 818 7.49 -43.49 12.30
C ALA A 818 8.03 -44.27 13.51
N ASP A 819 8.95 -43.68 14.27
CA ASP A 819 9.61 -44.23 15.44
C ASP A 819 8.88 -43.87 16.76
N GLY A 820 7.82 -43.06 16.67
CA GLY A 820 6.99 -42.64 17.79
C GLY A 820 7.49 -41.38 18.50
N ASN A 821 8.53 -40.72 17.99
CA ASN A 821 8.99 -39.44 18.54
C ASN A 821 8.04 -38.33 18.11
N VAL A 822 7.67 -37.47 19.06
CA VAL A 822 6.80 -36.32 18.80
C VAL A 822 7.67 -35.10 18.56
N SER A 823 7.49 -34.44 17.42
CA SER A 823 8.20 -33.20 17.07
C SER A 823 7.23 -32.09 16.68
N LEU A 824 7.65 -30.85 16.93
CA LEU A 824 7.00 -29.65 16.40
C LEU A 824 7.33 -29.56 14.91
N VAL A 825 6.33 -29.27 14.06
CA VAL A 825 6.57 -29.13 12.61
C VAL A 825 7.28 -27.80 12.34
N ASP A 826 8.43 -27.85 11.66
CA ASP A 826 9.35 -26.71 11.46
C ASP A 826 9.18 -26.16 10.03
N ASN A 827 8.15 -25.34 9.83
CA ASN A 827 7.60 -24.91 8.54
C ASN A 827 8.43 -23.84 7.78
N VAL A 828 9.77 -23.88 7.83
CA VAL A 828 10.62 -22.86 7.15
C VAL A 828 11.68 -23.51 6.27
N ARG A 829 12.04 -24.76 6.56
CA ARG A 829 13.18 -25.43 5.91
C ARG A 829 12.79 -26.23 4.68
N GLN A 830 11.51 -26.59 4.50
CA GLN A 830 11.05 -27.43 3.40
C GLN A 830 10.52 -26.63 2.20
N GLY A 831 9.87 -25.47 2.41
CA GLY A 831 9.45 -24.56 1.33
C GLY A 831 10.60 -24.11 0.41
N MET A 832 11.82 -23.96 0.95
CA MET A 832 13.01 -23.61 0.15
C MET A 832 13.50 -24.73 -0.77
N HIS A 833 13.24 -26.01 -0.44
CA HIS A 833 13.69 -27.14 -1.25
C HIS A 833 12.76 -27.40 -2.46
N LEU A 834 11.45 -27.15 -2.35
CA LEU A 834 10.48 -27.27 -3.46
C LEU A 834 10.65 -26.16 -4.51
N LEU A 835 10.93 -24.93 -4.08
CA LEU A 835 11.25 -23.80 -4.97
C LEU A 835 12.50 -24.06 -5.82
N THR A 836 13.46 -24.84 -5.30
CA THR A 836 14.68 -25.20 -6.04
C THR A 836 14.40 -26.23 -7.14
N ALA A 837 13.46 -27.15 -6.92
CA ALA A 837 13.06 -28.16 -7.90
C ALA A 837 12.25 -27.54 -9.05
N ALA A 838 11.31 -26.63 -8.76
CA ALA A 838 10.53 -25.90 -9.78
C ALA A 838 11.37 -24.90 -10.61
N ARG A 839 12.47 -24.38 -10.05
CA ARG A 839 13.36 -23.42 -10.73
C ARG A 839 14.28 -24.03 -11.78
N SER A 840 14.51 -25.33 -11.76
CA SER A 840 15.28 -26.01 -12.82
C SER A 840 14.53 -26.08 -14.17
N LEU A 841 13.22 -25.83 -14.18
CA LEU A 841 12.36 -25.84 -15.37
C LEU A 841 12.15 -24.46 -16.02
N LEU A 842 12.55 -23.35 -15.37
CA LEU A 842 12.29 -21.97 -15.83
C LEU A 842 13.54 -21.19 -16.26
N GLN A 843 14.70 -21.83 -16.41
CA GLN A 843 15.98 -21.20 -16.79
C GLN A 843 16.11 -20.79 -18.28
N GLY A 844 15.02 -20.65 -19.04
CA GLY A 844 15.06 -20.24 -20.45
C GLY A 844 14.77 -18.75 -20.62
N GLY A 845 15.81 -17.94 -20.83
CA GLY A 845 15.77 -16.48 -20.97
C GLY A 845 14.64 -15.90 -21.84
N PHE A 846 14.08 -14.78 -21.39
CA PHE A 846 12.95 -14.11 -22.02
C PHE A 846 13.40 -13.25 -23.22
N SER A 847 12.74 -13.42 -24.37
CA SER A 847 12.67 -12.42 -25.44
C SER A 847 11.22 -12.18 -25.84
N MET A 848 10.93 -10.94 -26.27
CA MET A 848 9.61 -10.32 -26.50
C MET A 848 8.64 -11.05 -27.46
N ALA A 849 9.03 -12.15 -28.10
CA ALA A 849 8.21 -12.83 -29.11
C ALA A 849 7.15 -13.80 -28.55
N LYS A 850 7.21 -14.19 -27.26
CA LYS A 850 6.31 -15.22 -26.69
C LYS A 850 5.11 -14.69 -25.91
N ALA A 851 4.95 -13.36 -25.78
CA ALA A 851 3.82 -12.78 -25.05
C ALA A 851 2.48 -12.91 -25.81
N GLN A 852 2.52 -13.07 -27.14
CA GLN A 852 1.30 -13.19 -27.96
C GLN A 852 0.66 -14.58 -27.94
N ASP A 853 1.44 -15.64 -27.69
CA ASP A 853 0.91 -17.02 -27.62
C ASP A 853 0.16 -17.32 -26.31
N ALA A 854 0.42 -16.54 -25.25
CA ALA A 854 -0.26 -16.70 -23.95
C ALA A 854 -1.74 -16.27 -23.98
N GLN A 855 -2.13 -15.38 -24.91
CA GLN A 855 -3.51 -14.92 -25.04
C GLN A 855 -4.43 -15.96 -25.70
N GLN A 856 -3.91 -16.93 -26.45
CA GLN A 856 -4.72 -17.99 -27.07
C GLN A 856 -4.95 -19.21 -26.15
N LEU A 857 -4.18 -19.35 -25.07
CA LEU A 857 -4.30 -20.47 -24.14
C LEU A 857 -5.48 -20.35 -23.16
N LEU A 858 -6.02 -19.15 -22.95
CA LEU A 858 -7.09 -18.86 -21.97
C LEU A 858 -8.52 -19.08 -22.49
N ALA A 859 -8.70 -19.31 -23.80
CA ALA A 859 -10.03 -19.52 -24.39
C ALA A 859 -10.46 -21.00 -24.45
N GLY A 860 -9.55 -21.95 -24.23
CA GLY A 860 -9.80 -23.39 -24.45
C GLY A 860 -10.03 -24.26 -23.20
N ALA A 861 -9.89 -23.70 -21.99
CA ALA A 861 -9.87 -24.49 -20.75
C ALA A 861 -11.24 -24.76 -20.09
N HIS A 862 -12.33 -24.24 -20.64
CA HIS A 862 -13.66 -24.27 -20.00
C HIS A 862 -14.48 -25.56 -20.18
N THR A 863 -13.94 -26.63 -20.78
CA THR A 863 -14.77 -27.80 -21.20
C THR A 863 -14.33 -29.17 -20.69
N PHE A 864 -13.42 -29.28 -19.71
CA PHE A 864 -12.86 -30.60 -19.34
C PHE A 864 -13.00 -31.04 -17.86
N PHE A 865 -13.12 -30.18 -16.86
CA PHE A 865 -13.05 -30.59 -15.43
C PHE A 865 -14.30 -31.28 -14.85
N HIS A 866 -15.18 -31.80 -15.70
CA HIS A 866 -16.39 -32.55 -15.34
C HIS A 866 -16.12 -34.04 -15.01
N SER A 867 -14.96 -34.42 -14.46
CA SER A 867 -14.80 -35.79 -13.96
C SER A 867 -13.99 -35.83 -12.66
N LEU A 868 -14.72 -35.64 -11.57
CA LEU A 868 -14.26 -35.97 -10.22
C LEU A 868 -13.84 -37.45 -10.14
N LYS A 869 -12.52 -37.60 -9.88
CA LYS A 869 -11.79 -38.65 -9.16
C LYS A 869 -11.67 -40.10 -9.72
N HIS A 870 -10.40 -40.52 -9.69
CA HIS A 870 -9.79 -41.86 -9.50
C HIS A 870 -9.48 -42.77 -10.70
N ARG A 871 -8.17 -42.97 -10.96
CA ARG A 871 -7.46 -44.26 -10.76
C ARG A 871 -5.94 -44.08 -10.91
N GLY A 872 -5.18 -44.60 -9.95
CA GLY A 872 -3.77 -44.27 -9.72
C GLY A 872 -2.74 -45.03 -10.55
N ASP A 873 -1.50 -44.55 -10.49
CA ASP A 873 -0.41 -45.33 -9.89
C ASP A 873 0.74 -44.42 -9.43
N ALA A 874 1.46 -44.92 -8.43
CA ALA A 874 2.29 -44.21 -7.47
C ALA A 874 3.60 -43.58 -8.01
N ARG A 875 4.00 -42.44 -7.42
CA ARG A 875 5.15 -42.35 -6.48
C ARG A 875 5.35 -40.93 -5.93
N GLU A 876 5.41 -40.88 -4.59
CA GLU A 876 6.08 -39.93 -3.69
C GLU A 876 5.96 -38.42 -3.97
N GLU A 877 4.91 -37.81 -3.42
CA GLU A 877 4.88 -36.38 -3.07
C GLU A 877 4.59 -36.25 -1.57
N GLY A 878 5.48 -35.55 -0.86
CA GLY A 878 5.37 -35.26 0.57
C GLY A 878 5.04 -33.79 0.79
N LEU A 879 3.89 -33.56 1.42
CA LEU A 879 3.43 -32.42 2.24
C LEU A 879 4.02 -31.02 1.95
N GLY A 880 3.18 -30.14 1.38
CA GLY A 880 3.30 -28.68 1.52
C GLY A 880 2.78 -28.20 2.90
N GLU A 881 3.27 -27.05 3.34
CA GLU A 881 2.99 -26.47 4.65
C GLU A 881 1.58 -25.84 4.66
N GLU A 882 0.73 -26.24 5.59
CA GLU A 882 -0.58 -25.61 5.83
C GLU A 882 -0.33 -24.24 6.49
N HIS A 883 -0.75 -23.15 5.83
CA HIS A 883 -0.69 -21.80 6.39
C HIS A 883 -1.92 -21.58 7.27
N PHE A 884 -1.65 -21.35 8.56
CA PHE A 884 -2.63 -21.01 9.57
C PHE A 884 -2.70 -19.48 9.66
N MET A 885 -3.88 -18.85 9.53
CA MET A 885 -4.10 -17.41 9.74
C MET A 885 -3.23 -16.84 10.90
N GLU A 886 -2.22 -16.02 10.56
CA GLU A 886 -1.19 -15.55 11.51
C GLU A 886 -1.71 -14.60 12.61
N ASP A 887 -2.95 -14.09 12.51
CA ASP A 887 -3.61 -13.31 13.57
C ASP A 887 -4.01 -14.16 14.79
N TRP A 888 -4.38 -15.44 14.60
CA TRP A 888 -4.86 -16.31 15.67
C TRP A 888 -3.77 -16.82 16.61
N ASN A 889 -2.52 -16.83 16.13
CA ASN A 889 -1.35 -17.25 16.90
C ASN A 889 -1.11 -16.38 18.16
N THR A 890 -1.74 -15.21 18.22
CA THR A 890 -1.66 -14.27 19.35
C THR A 890 -2.77 -14.44 20.40
N GLU A 891 -3.84 -15.18 20.10
CA GLU A 891 -4.99 -15.27 21.01
C GLU A 891 -4.70 -16.06 22.29
N ASN A 892 -3.72 -16.97 22.24
CA ASN A 892 -3.18 -17.69 23.39
C ASN A 892 -4.28 -18.41 24.22
N LYS A 893 -5.30 -18.94 23.55
CA LYS A 893 -6.46 -19.60 24.17
C LYS A 893 -6.10 -21.01 24.65
N ASN A 894 -6.79 -21.48 25.68
CA ASN A 894 -6.60 -22.83 26.22
C ASN A 894 -7.40 -23.87 25.40
N VAL A 895 -6.98 -24.09 24.15
CA VAL A 895 -7.62 -25.03 23.21
C VAL A 895 -6.66 -26.16 22.86
N CYS A 896 -7.19 -27.39 22.85
CA CYS A 896 -6.48 -28.60 22.43
C CYS A 896 -7.36 -29.36 21.45
N MET A 897 -6.78 -29.79 20.32
CA MET A 897 -7.47 -30.60 19.32
C MET A 897 -6.67 -31.86 18.99
N TYR A 898 -7.37 -33.00 18.96
CA TYR A 898 -6.91 -34.21 18.31
C TYR A 898 -7.73 -34.46 17.04
N SER A 899 -7.04 -34.67 15.91
CA SER A 899 -7.67 -34.94 14.62
C SER A 899 -7.12 -36.20 13.96
N GLY A 900 -7.94 -36.81 13.09
CA GLY A 900 -7.72 -38.15 12.54
C GLY A 900 -6.91 -38.24 11.25
N CYS A 901 -6.59 -37.14 10.53
CA CYS A 901 -5.99 -37.24 9.19
C CYS A 901 -4.93 -36.19 8.84
N ARG A 902 -4.17 -36.49 7.77
CA ARG A 902 -3.43 -35.54 6.93
C ARG A 902 -4.36 -35.03 5.80
N ASP A 903 -4.05 -33.88 5.24
CA ASP A 903 -4.84 -33.20 4.19
C ASP A 903 -4.81 -33.90 2.82
N ASP A 904 -4.13 -35.04 2.69
CA ASP A 904 -3.99 -35.81 1.45
C ASP A 904 -4.70 -37.19 1.46
N GLN A 905 -5.59 -37.48 2.43
CA GLN A 905 -6.20 -38.81 2.58
C GLN A 905 -7.71 -38.83 2.91
N THR A 906 -8.41 -39.84 2.39
CA THR A 906 -9.81 -40.16 2.71
C THR A 906 -9.90 -40.96 4.03
N ALA A 907 -10.71 -40.50 4.99
CA ALA A 907 -11.09 -41.26 6.18
C ALA A 907 -11.80 -42.56 5.79
N SER A 908 -11.67 -43.58 6.64
CA SER A 908 -12.30 -44.89 6.43
C SER A 908 -13.10 -45.25 7.67
N ASP A 909 -14.36 -45.61 7.49
CA ASP A 909 -15.16 -46.25 8.53
C ASP A 909 -14.46 -47.54 8.99
N ALA A 910 -14.18 -47.64 10.28
CA ALA A 910 -13.58 -48.81 10.87
C ALA A 910 -14.67 -49.83 11.23
N SER A 911 -14.64 -51.02 10.61
CA SER A 911 -15.41 -52.16 11.13
C SER A 911 -14.61 -52.83 12.23
N ILE A 912 -14.98 -52.59 13.49
CA ILE A 912 -14.32 -53.17 14.66
C ILE A 912 -15.34 -54.05 15.38
N ALA A 913 -15.05 -55.35 15.47
CA ALA A 913 -15.91 -56.34 16.11
C ALA A 913 -17.36 -56.44 15.56
N GLY A 914 -17.60 -56.01 14.31
CA GLY A 914 -18.91 -56.09 13.65
C GLY A 914 -19.77 -54.83 13.75
N GLU A 915 -19.27 -53.76 14.36
CA GLU A 915 -19.91 -52.44 14.41
C GLU A 915 -19.13 -51.42 13.56
N HIS A 916 -19.83 -50.47 12.94
CA HIS A 916 -19.24 -49.36 12.16
C HIS A 916 -18.93 -48.20 13.12
N VAL A 917 -17.66 -47.90 13.35
CA VAL A 917 -17.21 -46.82 14.24
C VAL A 917 -16.15 -45.95 13.57
N GLY A 918 -16.07 -44.68 13.94
CA GLY A 918 -15.02 -43.78 13.50
C GLY A 918 -13.66 -44.19 14.07
N ALA A 919 -12.65 -44.31 13.20
CA ALA A 919 -11.36 -44.89 13.57
C ALA A 919 -10.63 -44.04 14.61
N MET A 920 -10.66 -42.71 14.49
CA MET A 920 -10.02 -41.79 15.43
C MET A 920 -10.77 -41.76 16.77
N SER A 921 -12.11 -41.66 16.76
CA SER A 921 -12.94 -41.68 17.97
C SER A 921 -12.73 -42.98 18.75
N TRP A 922 -12.74 -44.12 18.06
CA TRP A 922 -12.48 -45.41 18.69
C TRP A 922 -11.07 -45.49 19.29
N ALA A 923 -10.03 -45.11 18.54
CA ALA A 923 -8.65 -45.20 18.99
C ALA A 923 -8.41 -44.29 20.22
N PHE A 924 -8.90 -43.06 20.18
CA PHE A 924 -8.84 -42.13 21.31
C PHE A 924 -9.53 -42.71 22.55
N LEU A 925 -10.77 -43.22 22.40
CA LEU A 925 -11.51 -43.81 23.52
C LEU A 925 -10.81 -45.03 24.10
N GLN A 926 -10.24 -45.91 23.27
CA GLN A 926 -9.46 -47.06 23.72
C GLN A 926 -8.20 -46.63 24.47
N THR A 927 -7.46 -45.63 23.96
CA THR A 927 -6.32 -45.06 24.65
C THR A 927 -6.72 -44.53 26.03
N MET A 928 -7.82 -43.77 26.12
CA MET A 928 -8.29 -43.20 27.39
C MET A 928 -8.86 -44.23 28.37
N GLN A 929 -9.35 -45.38 27.89
CA GLN A 929 -9.78 -46.52 28.72
C GLN A 929 -8.61 -47.28 29.34
N GLN A 930 -7.47 -47.39 28.63
CA GLN A 930 -6.29 -48.11 29.11
C GLN A 930 -5.60 -47.38 30.27
N ASN A 931 -5.48 -46.05 30.18
CA ASN A 931 -4.97 -45.24 31.27
C ASN A 931 -5.59 -43.84 31.20
N SER A 932 -6.37 -43.48 32.22
CA SER A 932 -7.14 -42.24 32.21
C SER A 932 -6.34 -40.98 32.57
N SER A 933 -5.08 -41.12 33.00
CA SER A 933 -4.19 -40.05 33.49
C SER A 933 -2.95 -39.85 32.59
N GLN A 934 -3.04 -40.26 31.32
CA GLN A 934 -1.96 -40.07 30.34
C GLN A 934 -1.70 -38.60 30.04
N SER A 935 -0.46 -38.28 29.69
CA SER A 935 -0.05 -36.98 29.19
C SER A 935 -0.51 -36.72 27.74
N TYR A 936 -0.44 -35.47 27.29
CA TYR A 936 -0.81 -35.10 25.91
C TYR A 936 0.01 -35.88 24.87
N ILE A 937 1.31 -36.05 25.09
CA ILE A 937 2.17 -36.85 24.19
C ILE A 937 1.78 -38.34 24.23
N GLU A 938 1.55 -38.91 25.40
CA GLU A 938 1.19 -40.34 25.52
C GLU A 938 -0.13 -40.64 24.82
N VAL A 939 -1.12 -39.75 24.93
CA VAL A 939 -2.38 -39.91 24.22
C VAL A 939 -2.18 -39.88 22.71
N LEU A 940 -1.37 -38.95 22.18
CA LEU A 940 -1.03 -38.89 20.75
C LEU A 940 -0.32 -40.17 20.28
N GLN A 941 0.69 -40.63 21.04
CA GLN A 941 1.50 -41.81 20.71
C GLN A 941 0.68 -43.10 20.76
N ASN A 942 -0.14 -43.28 21.80
CA ASN A 942 -0.94 -44.49 21.99
C ASN A 942 -2.11 -44.55 21.01
N THR A 943 -2.73 -43.41 20.70
CA THR A 943 -3.76 -43.32 19.65
C THR A 943 -3.14 -43.67 18.29
N ARG A 944 -1.95 -43.14 17.98
CA ARG A 944 -1.20 -43.52 16.76
C ARG A 944 -0.87 -45.01 16.76
N GLY A 945 -0.46 -45.58 17.88
CA GLY A 945 -0.15 -47.00 18.02
C GLY A 945 -1.33 -47.92 17.69
N LEU A 946 -2.54 -47.53 18.10
CA LEU A 946 -3.77 -48.28 17.79
C LEU A 946 -4.19 -48.18 16.31
N LEU A 947 -3.89 -47.07 15.66
CA LEU A 947 -4.20 -46.84 14.24
C LEU A 947 -3.14 -47.41 13.29
N LYS A 948 -1.87 -47.42 13.70
CA LYS A 948 -0.71 -47.83 12.89
C LYS A 948 -0.89 -49.26 12.36
N GLY A 949 -0.84 -49.40 11.03
CA GLY A 949 -0.95 -50.69 10.33
C GLY A 949 -2.37 -51.19 10.10
N ARG A 950 -3.40 -50.54 10.68
CA ARG A 950 -4.82 -50.88 10.47
C ARG A 950 -5.58 -49.80 9.70
N TYR A 951 -5.20 -48.54 9.91
CA TYR A 951 -5.80 -47.38 9.25
C TYR A 951 -4.69 -46.48 8.69
N LYS A 952 -4.97 -45.81 7.57
CA LYS A 952 -4.01 -44.87 6.94
C LYS A 952 -3.86 -43.57 7.74
N GLN A 953 -4.90 -43.22 8.48
CA GLN A 953 -5.02 -42.08 9.40
C GLN A 953 -3.79 -41.92 10.31
N ILE A 954 -3.24 -40.69 10.37
CA ILE A 954 -2.15 -40.30 11.24
C ILE A 954 -2.68 -39.22 12.18
N PRO A 955 -2.86 -39.52 13.48
CA PRO A 955 -3.29 -38.53 14.45
C PRO A 955 -2.34 -37.34 14.56
N GLN A 956 -2.94 -36.17 14.73
CA GLN A 956 -2.26 -34.91 14.97
C GLN A 956 -2.78 -34.28 16.27
N LEU A 957 -1.88 -33.60 16.99
CA LEU A 957 -2.21 -32.77 18.14
C LEU A 957 -1.95 -31.31 17.79
N SER A 958 -2.97 -30.46 17.90
CA SER A 958 -2.84 -29.01 17.72
C SER A 958 -3.27 -28.28 19.00
N VAL A 959 -2.52 -27.26 19.43
CA VAL A 959 -2.82 -26.51 20.66
C VAL A 959 -2.76 -24.99 20.46
N GLY A 960 -3.67 -24.27 21.10
CA GLY A 960 -3.83 -22.81 20.99
C GLY A 960 -2.78 -21.98 21.75
N ARG A 961 -1.97 -22.64 22.59
CA ARG A 961 -0.86 -22.04 23.32
C ARG A 961 0.20 -23.08 23.66
N LYS A 962 1.44 -22.64 23.88
CA LYS A 962 2.49 -23.54 24.38
C LYS A 962 2.10 -24.10 25.75
N ILE A 963 2.02 -25.41 25.84
CA ILE A 963 1.77 -26.16 27.07
C ILE A 963 2.87 -27.20 27.28
N ASP A 964 3.11 -27.61 28.52
CA ASP A 964 3.94 -28.77 28.79
C ASP A 964 3.19 -30.03 28.37
N LEU A 965 3.65 -30.69 27.30
CA LEU A 965 2.99 -31.86 26.76
C LEU A 965 3.17 -33.13 27.61
N HIS A 966 4.06 -33.11 28.59
CA HIS A 966 4.26 -34.21 29.55
C HIS A 966 3.31 -34.12 30.74
N GLN A 967 2.56 -33.04 30.88
CA GLN A 967 1.52 -32.94 31.91
C GLN A 967 0.32 -33.83 31.57
N PRO A 968 -0.46 -34.29 32.56
CA PRO A 968 -1.67 -35.08 32.33
C PRO A 968 -2.69 -34.35 31.44
N LEU A 969 -3.36 -35.10 30.57
CA LEU A 969 -4.45 -34.60 29.73
C LEU A 969 -5.63 -34.14 30.61
N ILE A 970 -6.09 -32.91 30.42
CA ILE A 970 -7.18 -32.32 31.19
C ILE A 970 -8.47 -32.38 30.36
N ILE A 971 -9.45 -33.16 30.83
CA ILE A 971 -10.81 -33.31 30.26
C ILE A 971 -11.85 -33.22 31.38
#